data_AF-A0A1X1Q5W9-F1
#
_entry.id   AF-A0A1X1Q5W9-F1
#
_cell.length_a   1.000
_cell.length_b   1.000
_cell.length_c   1.000
_cell.angle_alpha   90.00
_cell.angle_beta   90.00
_cell.angle_gamma   90.00
#
_symmetry.space_group_name_H-M   'P 1'
#
loop_
_entity.id
_entity.type
_entity.pdbx_description
1 polymer ?
#
loop_
_entity_poly.entity_id
_entity_poly.type
_entity_poly.pdbx_seq_one_letter_code
_entity_poly.pdbx_strand_id
1 'polypeptide(L)'
;MIIYKAELRYESLRTQKNDKETLNPAIDDKRICRIINDANDGLGVRCGLDDNLSVAAVNGEYGHWEMVFACNLEKVTLKDCEKWIKNHFLDNYAVKNVAVENIREISAKEFNKLLDKANDRDFYSGWNIANKLGLDYLENRRFQVQERVYEQEDITKRKLKSFADDIMADKSLLEEIDRIYSSQNEKKYYGNPVHYVITAGTVQAANDIISLLVFALKANNRLLGGRVSYVNKISEHCSGDEDFQQMFELGRGSAVAIDMSGTDEDHGVYASAYREVVDFIAKTVVDNQMYTLCFFVQLSENPGFSKGLIAAVQDDIHLIEICEGRGDKEQAVNYLEKLTKKSQFKASRGELEKALPTKTKTFTATEVYKTYNKWFSNGLKSKAYKAYKSVEKVAVREKKKENKPYEELQNMVGLADIKALVDQIINTAKIRQSRSKLGLDNYKVSQHMIFTGNPGSAKTTIARLMAEILKQEGVLETGHFVECGRADLVGKYVGWTAQIVQKKFREAKGGILFIDEAYALVDNYTNSFGAEAINTIVQEMENRRDDVIVIFAGYPDRMEQFLAENEGLRSRIAFHLDFPDYNAEEMLQILELMVKNKGYEINDEVREKCLDIFKCACGQSEFGNGRFARNLLEQAMMKQSDRLIKESNGKKISRKDLTSLMADDFSVNAEKMYKKPKTAIGFV
;
A
#
# COMPACT_ATOMS: atom_id res chain seq x y z
N MET A 1 13.12 15.52 19.22
CA MET A 1 14.24 16.50 19.28
C MET A 1 14.72 16.75 17.86
N ILE A 2 15.02 17.99 17.51
CA ILE A 2 15.52 18.37 16.18
C ILE A 2 17.04 18.44 16.26
N ILE A 3 17.71 17.98 15.21
CA ILE A 3 19.16 17.72 15.20
C ILE A 3 19.86 18.78 14.36
N TYR A 4 20.95 19.32 14.87
CA TYR A 4 21.71 20.40 14.28
C TYR A 4 23.20 20.10 14.27
N LYS A 5 23.89 20.68 13.29
CA LYS A 5 25.34 20.85 13.27
C LYS A 5 25.65 22.31 13.59
N ALA A 6 26.57 22.55 14.53
CA ALA A 6 27.17 23.85 14.80
C ALA A 6 28.65 23.85 14.39
N GLU A 7 29.08 24.93 13.76
CA GLU A 7 30.48 25.21 13.44
C GLU A 7 30.95 26.37 14.32
N LEU A 8 32.01 26.13 15.09
CA LEU A 8 32.55 27.08 16.07
C LEU A 8 33.95 27.51 15.69
N ARG A 9 34.22 28.80 15.90
CA ARG A 9 35.55 29.39 15.79
C ARG A 9 35.96 30.00 17.12
N TYR A 10 37.23 29.85 17.49
CA TYR A 10 37.76 30.38 18.75
C TYR A 10 39.25 30.73 18.65
N GLU A 11 39.72 31.53 19.60
CA GLU A 11 41.15 31.84 19.78
C GLU A 11 41.69 31.10 21.01
N SER A 12 42.78 30.36 20.85
CA SER A 12 43.44 29.68 21.97
C SER A 12 44.23 30.66 22.85
N LEU A 13 44.13 30.50 24.17
CA LEU A 13 44.92 31.27 25.13
C LEU A 13 46.42 30.93 25.10
N ARG A 14 46.80 29.76 24.56
CA ARG A 14 48.19 29.28 24.57
C ARG A 14 49.04 29.84 23.42
N THR A 15 48.46 30.44 22.40
CA THR A 15 49.17 30.99 21.23
C THR A 15 49.87 32.33 21.44
N GLN A 16 49.77 32.96 22.62
CA GLN A 16 50.38 34.28 22.86
C GLN A 16 51.78 34.26 23.48
N LYS A 17 52.40 33.09 23.74
CA LYS A 17 53.80 33.03 24.20
C LYS A 17 54.65 32.05 23.39
N ASN A 18 55.40 32.60 22.43
CA ASN A 18 56.78 32.26 22.09
C ASN A 18 57.22 30.81 21.77
N ASP A 19 56.35 29.85 21.50
CA ASP A 19 56.83 28.54 21.02
C ASP A 19 56.91 28.49 19.49
N LYS A 20 58.08 28.89 18.97
CA LYS A 20 58.58 28.53 17.63
C LYS A 20 59.04 27.05 17.58
N GLU A 21 58.33 26.15 18.24
CA GLU A 21 58.47 24.72 17.92
C GLU A 21 57.54 24.42 16.76
N THR A 22 58.13 23.98 15.64
CA THR A 22 57.39 23.31 14.56
C THR A 22 56.54 22.20 15.18
N LEU A 23 55.26 22.49 15.39
CA LEU A 23 54.27 21.55 15.91
C LEU A 23 54.23 20.34 14.97
N ASN A 24 54.57 19.16 15.50
CA ASN A 24 54.36 17.91 14.81
C ASN A 24 52.84 17.69 14.67
N PRO A 25 52.28 17.61 13.44
CA PRO A 25 50.84 17.48 13.23
C PRO A 25 50.23 16.31 14.00
N ALA A 26 50.95 15.20 14.13
CA ALA A 26 50.49 14.01 14.84
C ALA A 26 50.40 14.19 16.37
N ILE A 27 51.15 15.13 16.95
CA ILE A 27 51.09 15.45 18.38
C ILE A 27 49.93 16.41 18.66
N ASP A 28 49.63 17.32 17.74
CA ASP A 28 48.50 18.24 17.86
C ASP A 28 47.17 17.48 17.72
N ASP A 29 47.04 16.58 16.75
CA ASP A 29 45.86 15.73 16.59
C ASP A 29 45.58 14.92 17.87
N LYS A 30 46.56 14.20 18.41
CA LYS A 30 46.39 13.42 19.65
C LYS A 30 46.00 14.28 20.85
N ARG A 31 46.48 15.52 20.90
CA ARG A 31 46.16 16.47 21.98
C ARG A 31 44.74 16.98 21.83
N ILE A 32 44.32 17.31 20.61
CA ILE A 32 42.95 17.72 20.29
C ILE A 32 41.98 16.57 20.56
N CYS A 33 42.34 15.32 20.20
CA CYS A 33 41.57 14.12 20.53
C CYS A 33 41.25 14.03 22.03
N ARG A 34 42.26 14.24 22.88
CA ARG A 34 42.04 14.24 24.34
C ARG A 34 41.09 15.35 24.79
N ILE A 35 41.28 16.58 24.30
CA ILE A 35 40.43 17.71 24.69
C ILE A 35 38.97 17.48 24.27
N ILE A 36 38.75 16.90 23.09
CA ILE A 36 37.40 16.60 22.60
C ILE A 36 36.79 15.41 23.36
N ASN A 37 37.56 14.38 23.71
CA ASN A 37 37.05 13.30 24.57
C ASN A 37 36.70 13.81 25.97
N ASP A 38 37.59 14.59 26.61
CA ASP A 38 37.32 15.24 27.89
C ASP A 38 36.06 16.12 27.81
N ALA A 39 35.84 16.79 26.67
CA ALA A 39 34.63 17.54 26.40
C ALA A 39 33.38 16.66 26.32
N ASN A 40 33.47 15.58 25.55
CA ASN A 40 32.38 14.64 25.36
C ASN A 40 32.06 13.80 26.61
N ASP A 41 32.97 13.71 27.58
CA ASP A 41 32.70 13.12 28.91
C ASP A 41 31.86 14.07 29.78
N GLY A 42 32.03 15.39 29.62
CA GLY A 42 31.23 16.42 30.29
C GLY A 42 29.95 16.80 29.55
N LEU A 43 29.91 16.57 28.23
CA LEU A 43 28.75 16.72 27.35
C LEU A 43 28.01 15.38 27.23
N GLY A 44 26.75 15.38 26.79
CA GLY A 44 26.00 14.13 26.70
C GLY A 44 24.52 14.29 26.42
N VAL A 45 23.75 13.27 26.77
CA VAL A 45 22.29 13.27 26.65
C VAL A 45 21.71 14.12 27.77
N ARG A 46 20.86 15.10 27.41
CA ARG A 46 20.22 16.02 28.36
C ARG A 46 21.23 16.83 29.19
N CYS A 47 22.31 17.30 28.56
CA CYS A 47 23.40 18.00 29.23
C CYS A 47 23.15 19.50 29.50
N GLY A 48 22.08 20.10 28.97
CA GLY A 48 21.82 21.53 29.13
C GLY A 48 20.37 21.95 28.93
N LEU A 49 20.08 23.18 29.37
CA LEU A 49 18.78 23.85 29.24
C LEU A 49 17.61 23.01 29.78
N ASP A 50 17.69 22.59 31.05
CA ASP A 50 16.67 21.77 31.72
C ASP A 50 16.33 20.49 30.94
N ASP A 51 17.35 19.70 30.60
CA ASP A 51 17.27 18.46 29.82
C ASP A 51 16.78 18.61 28.36
N ASN A 52 16.65 19.84 27.85
CA ASN A 52 16.16 20.10 26.49
C ASN A 52 17.27 20.19 25.43
N LEU A 53 18.53 19.95 25.82
CA LEU A 53 19.69 19.99 24.94
C LEU A 53 20.60 18.77 25.17
N SER A 54 20.99 18.11 24.08
CA SER A 54 22.03 17.06 24.07
C SER A 54 23.09 17.45 23.06
N VAL A 55 24.38 17.39 23.41
CA VAL A 55 25.48 17.90 22.57
C VAL A 55 26.61 16.88 22.50
N ALA A 56 27.27 16.79 21.34
CA ALA A 56 28.53 16.08 21.16
C ALA A 56 29.46 16.89 20.24
N ALA A 57 30.73 16.98 20.60
CA ALA A 57 31.77 17.45 19.70
C ALA A 57 32.22 16.29 18.79
N VAL A 58 32.29 16.54 17.48
CA VAL A 58 32.53 15.47 16.47
C VAL A 58 33.82 15.66 15.69
N ASN A 59 34.38 16.85 15.73
CA ASN A 59 35.64 17.16 15.10
C ASN A 59 36.22 18.43 15.73
N GLY A 60 37.53 18.57 15.69
CA GLY A 60 38.16 19.83 16.03
C GLY A 60 39.55 19.92 15.47
N GLU A 61 39.88 21.13 15.05
CA GLU A 61 41.19 21.58 14.64
C GLU A 61 41.52 22.85 15.43
N TYR A 62 42.75 23.33 15.31
CA TYR A 62 43.16 24.54 16.01
C TYR A 62 42.31 25.74 15.58
N GLY A 63 41.56 26.31 16.53
CA GLY A 63 40.69 27.46 16.29
C GLY A 63 39.35 27.17 15.61
N HIS A 64 39.03 25.90 15.29
CA HIS A 64 37.75 25.51 14.70
C HIS A 64 37.23 24.17 15.24
N TRP A 65 36.00 24.14 15.75
CA TRP A 65 35.34 22.92 16.25
C TRP A 65 34.02 22.68 15.52
N GLU A 66 33.71 21.42 15.24
CA GLU A 66 32.40 20.99 14.75
C GLU A 66 31.68 20.22 15.85
N MET A 67 30.44 20.63 16.13
CA MET A 67 29.58 20.01 17.12
C MET A 67 28.27 19.59 16.49
N VAL A 68 27.68 18.53 17.03
CA VAL A 68 26.32 18.13 16.74
C VAL A 68 25.50 18.23 18.01
N PHE A 69 24.24 18.66 17.90
CA PHE A 69 23.34 18.72 19.04
C PHE A 69 21.90 18.40 18.66
N ALA A 70 21.14 17.89 19.62
CA ALA A 70 19.72 17.66 19.52
C ALA A 70 19.01 18.53 20.57
N CYS A 71 17.98 19.27 20.16
CA CYS A 71 17.23 20.15 21.07
C CYS A 71 15.72 20.01 20.94
N ASN A 72 15.00 20.38 22.00
CA ASN A 72 13.54 20.47 22.01
C ASN A 72 13.08 21.91 21.75
N LEU A 73 12.82 22.24 20.47
CA LEU A 73 12.42 23.60 20.07
C LEU A 73 11.05 24.06 20.59
N GLU A 74 10.27 23.19 21.23
CA GLU A 74 9.06 23.62 21.94
C GLU A 74 9.36 24.30 23.28
N LYS A 75 10.56 24.07 23.83
CA LYS A 75 10.97 24.55 25.16
C LYS A 75 12.12 25.55 25.10
N VAL A 76 13.02 25.41 24.13
CA VAL A 76 14.21 26.26 23.99
C VAL A 76 14.33 26.82 22.58
N THR A 77 14.92 28.01 22.42
CA THR A 77 15.19 28.57 21.08
C THR A 77 16.59 28.22 20.59
N LEU A 78 16.83 28.27 19.27
CA LEU A 78 18.18 28.11 18.72
C LEU A 78 19.17 29.15 19.27
N LYS A 79 18.70 30.36 19.58
CA LYS A 79 19.53 31.40 20.22
C LYS A 79 19.94 31.02 21.63
N ASP A 80 19.06 30.35 22.38
CA ASP A 80 19.39 29.84 23.71
C ASP A 80 20.44 28.73 23.63
N CYS A 81 20.29 27.82 22.65
CA CYS A 81 21.28 26.77 22.38
C CYS A 81 22.64 27.38 21.99
N GLU A 82 22.68 28.35 21.07
CA GLU A 82 23.91 29.04 20.65
C GLU A 82 24.61 29.70 21.83
N LYS A 83 23.85 30.43 22.66
CA LYS A 83 24.37 31.09 23.87
C LYS A 83 24.92 30.07 24.87
N TRP A 84 24.20 28.96 25.07
CA TRP A 84 24.64 27.89 25.96
C TRP A 84 25.95 27.27 25.48
N ILE A 85 26.03 26.88 24.20
CA ILE A 85 27.23 26.27 23.61
C ILE A 85 28.43 27.22 23.75
N LYS A 86 28.24 28.50 23.41
CA LYS A 86 29.29 29.51 23.53
C LYS A 86 29.80 29.66 24.96
N ASN A 87 28.90 29.79 25.93
CA ASN A 87 29.28 29.96 27.34
C ASN A 87 29.95 28.69 27.88
N HIS A 88 29.38 27.52 27.59
CA HIS A 88 29.97 26.25 27.98
C HIS A 88 31.41 26.12 27.47
N PHE A 89 31.69 26.56 26.24
CA PHE A 89 33.03 26.49 25.68
C PHE A 89 34.00 27.52 26.30
N LEU A 90 33.52 28.73 26.62
CA LEU A 90 34.31 29.75 27.31
C LEU A 90 34.65 29.38 28.76
N ASP A 91 33.72 28.75 29.46
CA ASP A 91 33.83 28.46 30.90
C ASP A 91 34.69 27.22 31.17
N ASN A 92 34.65 26.23 30.27
CA ASN A 92 35.30 24.93 30.49
C ASN A 92 36.62 24.74 29.73
N TYR A 93 36.91 25.57 28.71
CA TYR A 93 38.13 25.44 27.90
C TYR A 93 38.96 26.72 27.90
N ALA A 94 40.28 26.59 27.77
CA ALA A 94 41.23 27.71 27.79
C ALA A 94 41.23 28.49 26.45
N VAL A 95 40.10 29.08 26.10
CA VAL A 95 39.83 29.75 24.83
C VAL A 95 39.20 31.13 25.04
N LYS A 96 39.27 31.99 24.02
CA LYS A 96 38.65 33.32 23.96
C LYS A 96 37.99 33.54 22.60
N ASN A 97 37.17 34.59 22.48
CA ASN A 97 36.54 35.01 21.22
C ASN A 97 35.76 33.89 20.50
N VAL A 98 35.03 33.05 21.27
CA VAL A 98 34.21 31.97 20.72
C VAL A 98 33.05 32.56 19.92
N ALA A 99 32.96 32.17 18.65
CA ALA A 99 31.90 32.53 17.72
C ALA A 99 31.29 31.27 17.12
N VAL A 100 29.96 31.21 17.04
CA VAL A 100 29.26 30.18 16.27
C VAL A 100 29.05 30.73 14.87
N GLU A 101 29.76 30.17 13.89
CA GLU A 101 29.76 30.68 12.52
C GLU A 101 28.53 30.21 11.74
N ASN A 102 28.06 28.99 12.03
CA ASN A 102 26.94 28.38 11.32
C ASN A 102 26.20 27.38 12.22
N ILE A 103 24.88 27.40 12.16
CA ILE A 103 24.00 26.37 12.72
C ILE A 103 23.04 25.95 11.62
N ARG A 104 23.00 24.66 11.30
CA ARG A 104 22.03 24.10 10.35
C ARG A 104 21.45 22.79 10.82
N GLU A 105 20.18 22.57 10.51
CA GLU A 105 19.50 21.30 10.78
C GLU A 105 20.10 20.19 9.91
N ILE A 106 20.23 18.99 10.47
CA ILE A 106 20.81 17.83 9.78
C ILE A 106 19.92 16.59 9.93
N SER A 107 20.05 15.65 8.98
CA SER A 107 19.37 14.36 9.05
C SER A 107 20.00 13.44 10.10
N ALA A 108 19.26 12.44 10.58
CA ALA A 108 19.80 11.37 11.43
C ALA A 108 20.96 10.63 10.74
N LYS A 109 20.87 10.45 9.41
CA LYS A 109 21.93 9.83 8.61
C LYS A 109 23.22 10.65 8.63
N GLU A 110 23.09 11.96 8.49
CA GLU A 110 24.24 12.87 8.54
C GLU A 110 24.83 12.91 9.95
N PHE A 111 23.99 12.93 10.98
CA PHE A 111 24.41 12.87 12.37
C PHE A 111 25.23 11.61 12.67
N ASN A 112 24.72 10.43 12.33
CA ASN A 112 25.44 9.16 12.54
C ASN A 112 26.77 9.16 11.78
N LYS A 113 26.79 9.64 10.52
CA LYS A 113 28.04 9.74 9.74
C LYS A 113 29.07 10.68 10.38
N LEU A 114 28.65 11.76 11.04
CA LEU A 114 29.56 12.66 11.75
C LEU A 114 30.13 11.98 13.00
N LEU A 115 29.31 11.23 13.74
CA LEU A 115 29.77 10.46 14.90
C LEU A 115 30.72 9.32 14.49
N ASP A 116 30.44 8.60 13.41
CA ASP A 116 31.32 7.54 12.90
C ASP A 116 32.71 8.11 12.55
N LYS A 117 32.75 9.26 11.85
CA LYS A 117 34.00 9.96 11.55
C LYS A 117 34.73 10.43 12.81
N ALA A 118 34.00 10.85 13.84
CA ALA A 118 34.59 11.25 15.12
C ALA A 118 35.24 10.05 15.81
N ASN A 119 34.53 8.92 15.83
CA ASN A 119 35.01 7.65 16.39
C ASN A 119 36.24 7.13 15.64
N ASP A 120 36.25 7.16 14.31
CA ASP A 120 37.40 6.76 13.47
C ASP A 120 38.67 7.59 13.74
N ARG A 121 38.52 8.79 14.32
CA ARG A 121 39.60 9.72 14.67
C ARG A 121 39.89 9.78 16.17
N ASP A 122 39.32 8.88 16.98
CA ASP A 122 39.41 8.88 18.44
C ASP A 122 38.94 10.21 19.09
N PHE A 123 38.08 10.99 18.41
CA PHE A 123 37.48 12.23 18.95
C PHE A 123 36.26 11.95 19.83
N TYR A 124 35.77 10.73 19.80
CA TYR A 124 34.61 10.30 20.56
C TYR A 124 34.76 8.82 20.89
N SER A 125 35.09 8.51 22.14
CA SER A 125 35.11 7.13 22.66
C SER A 125 33.94 6.90 23.61
N GLY A 126 32.71 6.98 23.09
CA GLY A 126 31.49 6.90 23.90
C GLY A 126 30.42 6.04 23.24
N TRP A 127 29.95 5.03 23.94
CA TRP A 127 28.75 4.31 23.53
C TRP A 127 27.52 5.26 23.51
N ASN A 128 26.73 5.16 22.44
CA ASN A 128 25.29 5.40 22.43
C ASN A 128 24.74 6.85 22.51
N ILE A 129 25.37 7.95 22.07
CA ILE A 129 24.58 9.22 21.91
C ILE A 129 23.48 9.03 20.85
N ALA A 130 23.81 8.52 19.66
CA ALA A 130 22.83 8.23 18.62
C ALA A 130 21.73 7.27 19.12
N ASN A 131 22.12 6.17 19.76
CA ASN A 131 21.17 5.17 20.26
C ASN A 131 20.35 5.65 21.48
N LYS A 132 20.91 6.45 22.38
CA LYS A 132 20.13 7.10 23.47
C LYS A 132 19.17 8.16 22.93
N LEU A 133 19.49 8.76 21.79
CA LEU A 133 18.60 9.66 21.05
C LEU A 133 17.65 8.90 20.12
N GLY A 134 17.74 7.57 20.03
CA GLY A 134 16.88 6.76 19.19
C GLY A 134 17.08 6.95 17.68
N LEU A 135 18.31 7.20 17.23
CA LEU A 135 18.61 7.51 15.82
C LEU A 135 18.95 6.28 14.96
N ASP A 136 18.56 5.08 15.40
CA ASP A 136 18.94 3.80 14.77
C ASP A 136 17.82 3.19 13.87
N TYR A 137 16.82 4.00 13.50
CA TYR A 137 15.67 3.54 12.69
C TYR A 137 15.90 3.51 11.18
N LEU A 138 17.09 3.89 10.70
CA LEU A 138 17.35 4.07 9.26
C LEU A 138 17.58 2.74 8.52
N GLU A 139 18.01 1.70 9.21
CA GLU A 139 18.32 0.37 8.63
C GLU A 139 17.26 -0.68 9.00
N ASN A 140 15.98 -0.36 8.79
CA ASN A 140 14.88 -1.28 9.06
C ASN A 140 14.56 -2.19 7.85
N ARG A 141 14.16 -3.44 8.12
CA ARG A 141 13.81 -4.44 7.07
C ARG A 141 12.33 -4.42 6.67
N ARG A 142 11.46 -3.90 7.53
CA ARG A 142 10.00 -3.85 7.36
C ARG A 142 9.54 -2.55 6.70
N PHE A 143 10.35 -1.49 6.71
CA PHE A 143 10.11 -0.26 5.97
C PHE A 143 11.43 0.42 5.62
N GLN A 144 11.41 1.32 4.63
CA GLN A 144 12.56 2.14 4.27
C GLN A 144 12.29 3.60 4.64
N VAL A 145 13.28 4.24 5.25
CA VAL A 145 13.23 5.68 5.57
C VAL A 145 14.26 6.44 4.75
N GLN A 146 13.82 7.55 4.18
CA GLN A 146 14.70 8.56 3.59
C GLN A 146 14.37 9.91 4.20
N GLU A 147 15.39 10.61 4.70
CA GLU A 147 15.19 11.93 5.29
C GLU A 147 15.65 13.04 4.36
N ARG A 148 14.91 14.14 4.36
CA ARG A 148 15.31 15.38 3.69
C ARG A 148 15.09 16.56 4.63
N VAL A 149 16.09 17.43 4.72
CA VAL A 149 16.02 18.66 5.52
C VAL A 149 15.75 19.85 4.60
N TYR A 150 14.72 20.63 4.93
CA TYR A 150 14.28 21.82 4.21
C TYR A 150 14.66 23.08 5.01
N GLU A 151 15.80 23.68 4.68
CA GLU A 151 16.43 24.77 5.46
C GLU A 151 15.84 26.19 5.21
N GLN A 152 14.86 26.35 4.30
CA GLN A 152 14.43 27.69 3.87
C GLN A 152 13.42 28.33 4.84
N GLU A 153 13.75 29.48 5.43
CA GLU A 153 12.92 30.14 6.45
C GLU A 153 12.05 31.30 5.93
N ASP A 154 12.45 31.99 4.85
CA ASP A 154 11.75 33.22 4.39
C ASP A 154 11.28 33.15 2.93
N ILE A 155 10.39 32.20 2.62
CA ILE A 155 9.72 32.19 1.32
C ILE A 155 8.44 33.03 1.35
N THR A 156 8.26 33.91 0.37
CA THR A 156 7.03 34.69 0.24
C THR A 156 5.94 33.86 -0.43
N LYS A 157 4.68 34.13 -0.08
CA LYS A 157 3.50 33.55 -0.72
C LYS A 157 3.54 33.63 -2.25
N ARG A 158 3.97 34.78 -2.79
CA ARG A 158 4.09 35.00 -4.25
C ARG A 158 5.11 34.06 -4.88
N LYS A 159 6.26 33.86 -4.23
CA LYS A 159 7.31 32.95 -4.71
C LYS A 159 6.87 31.49 -4.64
N LEU A 160 6.16 31.09 -3.58
CA LEU A 160 5.55 29.76 -3.49
C LEU A 160 4.51 29.51 -4.57
N LYS A 161 3.61 30.46 -4.84
CA LYS A 161 2.64 30.30 -5.94
C LYS A 161 3.32 30.15 -7.30
N SER A 162 4.40 30.89 -7.56
CA SER A 162 5.21 30.68 -8.76
C SER A 162 5.82 29.28 -8.82
N PHE A 163 6.28 28.71 -7.70
CA PHE A 163 6.77 27.32 -7.68
C PHE A 163 5.64 26.29 -7.81
N ALA A 164 4.44 26.59 -7.31
CA ALA A 164 3.26 25.76 -7.51
C ALA A 164 2.87 25.73 -9.01
N ASP A 165 2.92 26.87 -9.70
CA ASP A 165 2.69 26.95 -11.14
C ASP A 165 3.72 26.12 -11.92
N ASP A 166 4.97 26.08 -11.45
CA ASP A 166 6.05 25.32 -12.08
C ASP A 166 5.84 23.81 -12.06
N ILE A 167 5.11 23.30 -11.07
CA ILE A 167 4.76 21.88 -10.94
C ILE A 167 3.32 21.60 -11.41
N MET A 168 2.67 22.60 -12.02
CA MET A 168 1.27 22.52 -12.46
C MET A 168 0.34 22.12 -11.31
N ALA A 169 0.54 22.73 -10.14
CA ALA A 169 -0.19 22.38 -8.92
C ALA A 169 -1.71 22.51 -9.08
N ASP A 170 -2.45 21.64 -8.38
CA ASP A 170 -3.91 21.74 -8.33
C ASP A 170 -4.36 22.96 -7.50
N LYS A 171 -5.60 23.37 -7.73
CA LYS A 171 -6.26 24.43 -6.95
C LYS A 171 -6.22 24.12 -5.45
N SER A 172 -6.31 22.85 -5.04
CA SER A 172 -6.24 22.43 -3.64
C SER A 172 -4.96 22.87 -2.94
N LEU A 173 -3.80 22.80 -3.62
CA LEU A 173 -2.51 23.26 -3.08
C LEU A 173 -2.48 24.78 -2.98
N LEU A 174 -3.00 25.49 -3.99
CA LEU A 174 -3.04 26.96 -3.99
C LEU A 174 -3.92 27.50 -2.86
N GLU A 175 -5.07 26.87 -2.64
CA GLU A 175 -5.98 27.19 -1.54
C GLU A 175 -5.34 26.91 -0.17
N GLU A 176 -4.59 25.82 -0.04
CA GLU A 176 -3.88 25.53 1.21
C GLU A 176 -2.75 26.53 1.47
N ILE A 177 -1.97 26.91 0.46
CA ILE A 177 -0.99 28.00 0.58
C ILE A 177 -1.69 29.30 1.00
N ASP A 178 -2.89 29.58 0.49
CA ASP A 178 -3.68 30.74 0.91
C ASP A 178 -4.09 30.65 2.39
N ARG A 179 -4.51 29.47 2.86
CA ARG A 179 -4.86 29.22 4.27
C ARG A 179 -3.65 29.34 5.20
N ILE A 180 -2.49 28.79 4.84
CA ILE A 180 -1.26 28.85 5.64
C ILE A 180 -0.81 30.30 5.86
N TYR A 181 -0.85 31.13 4.81
CA TYR A 181 -0.46 32.55 4.87
C TYR A 181 -1.57 33.50 5.31
N SER A 182 -2.71 32.98 5.79
CA SER A 182 -3.80 33.82 6.27
C SER A 182 -3.34 34.69 7.44
N SER A 183 -3.68 35.98 7.41
CA SER A 183 -3.39 36.91 8.51
C SER A 183 -4.21 36.62 9.78
N GLN A 184 -5.19 35.70 9.70
CA GLN A 184 -5.97 35.24 10.85
C GLN A 184 -5.19 34.22 11.71
N ASN A 185 -4.09 33.68 11.19
CA ASN A 185 -3.29 32.69 11.90
C ASN A 185 -2.35 33.35 12.90
N GLU A 186 -2.19 32.73 14.06
CA GLU A 186 -1.13 33.07 15.00
C GLU A 186 0.24 32.77 14.40
N LYS A 187 1.24 33.63 14.69
CA LYS A 187 2.62 33.46 14.22
C LYS A 187 3.50 32.63 15.16
N LYS A 188 2.88 31.89 16.07
CA LYS A 188 3.54 31.03 17.05
C LYS A 188 3.13 29.58 16.80
N TYR A 189 4.06 28.66 17.01
CA TYR A 189 3.79 27.23 16.92
C TYR A 189 2.92 26.75 18.09
N TYR A 190 1.81 26.10 17.76
CA TYR A 190 0.88 25.47 18.72
C TYR A 190 0.64 23.98 18.45
N GLY A 191 1.30 23.42 17.44
CA GLY A 191 1.02 22.08 16.93
C GLY A 191 0.42 22.09 15.52
N ASN A 192 -0.02 20.92 15.08
CA ASN A 192 -0.56 20.70 13.73
C ASN A 192 -2.09 20.54 13.78
N PRO A 193 -2.86 21.55 13.33
CA PRO A 193 -4.33 21.45 13.34
C PRO A 193 -4.88 20.56 12.21
N VAL A 194 -4.07 20.29 11.18
CA VAL A 194 -4.44 19.51 10.00
C VAL A 194 -3.23 18.71 9.52
N HIS A 195 -3.51 17.57 8.91
CA HIS A 195 -2.57 16.70 8.21
C HIS A 195 -3.00 16.60 6.74
N TYR A 196 -2.15 16.04 5.88
CA TYR A 196 -2.38 16.13 4.44
C TYR A 196 -2.46 14.75 3.79
N VAL A 197 -3.43 14.55 2.92
CA VAL A 197 -3.45 13.42 1.98
C VAL A 197 -2.94 13.93 0.64
N ILE A 198 -1.84 13.39 0.14
CA ILE A 198 -1.21 13.80 -1.12
C ILE A 198 -1.52 12.75 -2.19
N THR A 199 -2.42 13.08 -3.11
CA THR A 199 -2.83 12.19 -4.21
C THR A 199 -2.03 12.54 -5.46
N ALA A 200 -1.15 11.64 -5.91
CA ALA A 200 -0.32 11.87 -7.10
C ALA A 200 -0.12 10.57 -7.91
N GLY A 201 0.31 10.68 -9.16
CA GLY A 201 0.62 9.52 -9.99
C GLY A 201 2.02 8.94 -9.74
N THR A 202 2.95 9.71 -9.17
CA THR A 202 4.29 9.25 -8.76
C THR A 202 4.74 9.85 -7.44
N VAL A 203 5.67 9.17 -6.76
CA VAL A 203 6.30 9.67 -5.52
C VAL A 203 7.02 11.00 -5.75
N GLN A 204 7.62 11.21 -6.92
CA GLN A 204 8.31 12.47 -7.22
C GLN A 204 7.34 13.65 -7.30
N ALA A 205 6.17 13.46 -7.92
CA ALA A 205 5.13 14.49 -7.96
C ALA A 205 4.58 14.79 -6.56
N ALA A 206 4.34 13.75 -5.74
CA ALA A 206 3.96 13.93 -4.34
C ALA A 206 5.02 14.70 -3.54
N ASN A 207 6.30 14.39 -3.72
CA ASN A 207 7.39 15.05 -3.02
C ASN A 207 7.57 16.52 -3.40
N ASP A 208 7.30 16.88 -4.65
CA ASP A 208 7.29 18.28 -5.08
C ASP A 208 6.17 19.07 -4.36
N ILE A 209 4.97 18.49 -4.22
CA ILE A 209 3.87 19.08 -3.44
C ILE A 209 4.26 19.21 -1.95
N ILE A 210 4.76 18.14 -1.34
CA ILE A 210 5.21 18.12 0.06
C ILE A 210 6.26 19.18 0.31
N SER A 211 7.22 19.36 -0.61
CA SER A 211 8.25 20.38 -0.47
C SER A 211 7.68 21.79 -0.36
N LEU A 212 6.67 22.13 -1.19
CA LEU A 212 6.02 23.44 -1.15
C LEU A 212 5.24 23.65 0.14
N LEU A 213 4.53 22.61 0.62
CA LEU A 213 3.82 22.66 1.90
C LEU A 213 4.79 22.86 3.07
N VAL A 214 5.90 22.13 3.11
CA VAL A 214 6.91 22.26 4.17
C VAL A 214 7.51 23.67 4.17
N PHE A 215 7.86 24.21 3.00
CA PHE A 215 8.35 25.59 2.89
C PHE A 215 7.31 26.62 3.36
N ALA A 216 6.04 26.43 3.00
CA ALA A 216 4.95 27.30 3.44
C ALA A 216 4.74 27.26 4.96
N LEU A 217 4.75 26.06 5.54
CA LEU A 217 4.52 25.84 6.96
C LEU A 217 5.67 26.38 7.81
N LYS A 218 6.92 26.15 7.41
CA LYS A 218 8.10 26.72 8.09
C LYS A 218 8.08 28.25 8.07
N ALA A 219 7.84 28.86 6.91
CA ALA A 219 7.81 30.32 6.77
C ALA A 219 6.70 31.02 7.58
N ASN A 220 5.73 30.25 8.10
CA ASN A 220 4.65 30.75 8.94
C ASN A 220 4.69 30.18 10.37
N ASN A 221 5.85 29.67 10.82
CA ASN A 221 6.04 29.07 12.16
C ASN A 221 5.04 27.96 12.51
N ARG A 222 4.53 27.25 11.49
CA ARG A 222 3.65 26.08 11.65
C ARG A 222 4.41 24.75 11.68
N LEU A 223 5.73 24.79 11.45
CA LEU A 223 6.63 23.64 11.58
C LEU A 223 7.96 24.12 12.16
N LEU A 224 8.42 23.51 13.26
CA LEU A 224 9.65 23.91 13.95
C LEU A 224 10.88 23.43 13.17
N GLY A 225 10.94 22.13 12.88
CA GLY A 225 11.99 21.51 12.09
C GLY A 225 11.67 21.51 10.60
N GLY A 226 12.70 21.42 9.77
CA GLY A 226 12.57 21.26 8.32
C GLY A 226 12.78 19.83 7.86
N ARG A 227 13.07 18.89 8.77
CA ARG A 227 13.18 17.48 8.42
C ARG A 227 11.83 16.87 8.03
N VAL A 228 11.84 16.15 6.91
CA VAL A 228 10.76 15.24 6.52
C VAL A 228 11.34 13.83 6.42
N SER A 229 10.73 12.89 7.15
CA SER A 229 11.07 11.47 7.08
C SER A 229 10.10 10.76 6.14
N TYR A 230 10.57 10.36 4.96
CA TYR A 230 9.81 9.65 3.94
C TYR A 230 9.89 8.15 4.20
N VAL A 231 8.77 7.57 4.61
CA VAL A 231 8.61 6.15 4.88
C VAL A 231 7.96 5.49 3.67
N ASN A 232 8.60 4.46 3.13
CA ASN A 232 8.08 3.71 1.98
C ASN A 232 8.41 2.22 2.10
N LYS A 233 7.89 1.42 1.17
CA LYS A 233 8.04 -0.05 1.16
C LYS A 233 7.70 -0.66 2.52
N ILE A 234 6.56 -0.24 3.06
CA ILE A 234 6.04 -0.74 4.33
C ILE A 234 5.52 -2.16 4.09
N SER A 235 6.08 -3.12 4.81
CA SER A 235 5.72 -4.53 4.80
C SER A 235 4.46 -4.80 5.62
N GLU A 236 3.74 -5.86 5.29
CA GLU A 236 2.64 -6.42 6.10
C GLU A 236 3.06 -6.83 7.53
N HIS A 237 4.37 -6.97 7.81
CA HIS A 237 4.89 -7.31 9.13
C HIS A 237 5.39 -6.09 9.94
N CYS A 238 5.04 -4.87 9.52
CA CYS A 238 5.45 -3.65 10.20
C CYS A 238 4.65 -3.37 11.50
N SER A 239 3.65 -4.17 11.83
CA SER A 239 2.84 -4.00 13.04
C SER A 239 3.68 -4.13 14.32
N GLY A 240 3.61 -3.14 15.20
CA GLY A 240 4.32 -3.15 16.49
C GLY A 240 5.83 -2.92 16.37
N ASP A 241 6.28 -2.30 15.28
CA ASP A 241 7.69 -2.02 15.06
C ASP A 241 8.20 -0.82 15.90
N GLU A 242 9.18 -1.06 16.77
CA GLU A 242 9.71 -0.05 17.69
C GLU A 242 10.42 1.10 16.95
N ASP A 243 11.16 0.80 15.87
CA ASP A 243 11.87 1.82 15.09
C ASP A 243 10.88 2.78 14.41
N PHE A 244 9.74 2.26 13.97
CA PHE A 244 8.67 3.08 13.39
C PHE A 244 8.12 4.06 14.42
N GLN A 245 7.82 3.59 15.64
CA GLN A 245 7.33 4.45 16.73
C GLN A 245 8.37 5.49 17.13
N GLN A 246 9.62 5.07 17.31
CA GLN A 246 10.74 5.95 17.66
C GLN A 246 10.97 7.04 16.62
N MET A 247 10.91 6.69 15.33
CA MET A 247 11.02 7.65 14.23
C MET A 247 9.88 8.68 14.24
N PHE A 248 8.66 8.28 14.61
CA PHE A 248 7.52 9.19 14.80
C PHE A 248 7.70 10.14 15.99
N GLU A 249 8.18 9.63 17.12
CA GLU A 249 8.47 10.43 18.31
C GLU A 249 9.58 11.46 18.03
N LEU A 250 10.59 11.06 17.27
CA LEU A 250 11.64 11.97 16.79
C LEU A 250 11.15 12.94 15.73
N GLY A 251 10.05 12.62 15.05
CA GLY A 251 9.33 13.50 14.14
C GLY A 251 8.65 14.69 14.84
N ARG A 252 8.64 14.75 16.17
CA ARG A 252 8.07 15.87 16.94
C ARG A 252 8.68 17.22 16.55
N GLY A 253 7.81 18.15 16.14
CA GLY A 253 8.17 19.47 15.60
C GLY A 253 8.49 19.48 14.10
N SER A 254 8.52 18.31 13.47
CA SER A 254 8.89 18.05 12.07
C SER A 254 7.77 17.27 11.35
N ALA A 255 8.07 16.64 10.21
CA ALA A 255 7.06 15.91 9.45
C ALA A 255 7.48 14.49 9.07
N VAL A 256 6.48 13.61 8.92
CA VAL A 256 6.60 12.25 8.39
C VAL A 256 5.71 12.12 7.16
N ALA A 257 6.26 11.59 6.07
CA ALA A 257 5.52 11.28 4.85
C ALA A 257 5.43 9.76 4.67
N ILE A 258 4.21 9.23 4.69
CA ILE A 258 3.93 7.79 4.65
C ILE A 258 3.46 7.43 3.25
N ASP A 259 4.27 6.69 2.49
CA ASP A 259 3.87 6.07 1.23
C ASP A 259 3.02 4.82 1.53
N MET A 260 1.74 4.92 1.19
CA MET A 260 0.74 3.89 1.52
C MET A 260 0.65 2.78 0.46
N SER A 261 1.55 2.76 -0.54
CA SER A 261 1.54 1.74 -1.60
C SER A 261 1.91 0.33 -1.12
N GLY A 262 2.63 0.20 0.01
CA GLY A 262 3.06 -1.08 0.58
C GLY A 262 4.18 -1.77 -0.22
N THR A 263 4.55 -3.00 0.15
CA THR A 263 5.51 -3.83 -0.60
C THR A 263 4.87 -4.79 -1.58
N ASP A 264 3.55 -5.02 -1.50
CA ASP A 264 2.88 -5.97 -2.38
C ASP A 264 2.58 -5.35 -3.74
N GLU A 265 3.11 -5.99 -4.79
CA GLU A 265 2.78 -5.69 -6.19
C GLU A 265 1.38 -6.25 -6.55
N ASP A 266 0.77 -7.07 -5.69
CA ASP A 266 -0.57 -7.62 -5.87
C ASP A 266 -1.65 -6.59 -5.51
N HIS A 267 -2.16 -5.98 -6.58
CA HIS A 267 -3.25 -5.00 -6.63
C HIS A 267 -4.41 -5.26 -5.66
N GLY A 268 -4.40 -4.71 -4.45
CA GLY A 268 -5.61 -4.41 -3.66
C GLY A 268 -6.61 -5.55 -3.41
N VAL A 269 -6.24 -6.82 -3.63
CA VAL A 269 -7.14 -7.99 -3.47
C VAL A 269 -7.14 -8.51 -2.03
N TYR A 270 -6.11 -8.20 -1.23
CA TYR A 270 -6.00 -8.64 0.16
C TYR A 270 -5.97 -7.46 1.13
N ALA A 271 -7.12 -6.82 1.34
CA ALA A 271 -7.30 -5.87 2.45
C ALA A 271 -7.09 -6.51 3.84
N SER A 272 -6.92 -7.83 3.95
CA SER A 272 -6.67 -8.53 5.21
C SER A 272 -5.22 -8.46 5.68
N ALA A 273 -4.23 -8.48 4.77
CA ALA A 273 -2.81 -8.56 5.12
C ALA A 273 -2.29 -7.33 5.88
N TYR A 274 -2.75 -6.13 5.50
CA TYR A 274 -2.32 -4.87 6.11
C TYR A 274 -3.19 -4.40 7.27
N ARG A 275 -4.18 -5.18 7.75
CA ARG A 275 -5.07 -4.70 8.81
C ARG A 275 -4.31 -4.34 10.09
N GLU A 276 -3.44 -5.23 10.57
CA GLU A 276 -2.65 -4.98 11.78
C GLU A 276 -1.66 -3.81 11.60
N VAL A 277 -1.11 -3.65 10.39
CA VAL A 277 -0.25 -2.51 10.03
C VAL A 277 -1.04 -1.21 10.02
N VAL A 278 -2.23 -1.20 9.45
CA VAL A 278 -3.13 -0.03 9.42
C VAL A 278 -3.47 0.40 10.84
N ASP A 279 -3.91 -0.52 11.70
CA ASP A 279 -4.27 -0.22 13.08
C ASP A 279 -3.06 0.32 13.87
N PHE A 280 -1.87 -0.26 13.65
CA PHE A 280 -0.62 0.18 14.27
C PHE A 280 -0.18 1.58 13.81
N ILE A 281 -0.19 1.85 12.50
CA ILE A 281 0.20 3.15 11.96
C ILE A 281 -0.84 4.21 12.37
N ALA A 282 -2.13 3.91 12.27
CA ALA A 282 -3.20 4.81 12.67
C ALA A 282 -3.05 5.22 14.15
N LYS A 283 -2.84 4.25 15.04
CA LYS A 283 -2.57 4.53 16.45
C LYS A 283 -1.34 5.41 16.65
N THR A 284 -0.22 5.08 15.98
CA THR A 284 1.03 5.86 16.09
C THR A 284 0.85 7.29 15.62
N VAL A 285 0.11 7.51 14.53
CA VAL A 285 -0.25 8.84 14.03
C VAL A 285 -1.10 9.59 15.05
N VAL A 286 -2.18 8.99 15.54
CA VAL A 286 -3.13 9.62 16.48
C VAL A 286 -2.44 10.00 17.79
N ASP A 287 -1.56 9.14 18.30
CA ASP A 287 -0.78 9.39 19.52
C ASP A 287 0.20 10.58 19.36
N ASN A 288 0.65 10.88 18.13
CA ASN A 288 1.64 11.92 17.84
C ASN A 288 1.09 13.13 17.05
N GLN A 289 -0.19 13.14 16.70
CA GLN A 289 -0.80 14.07 15.72
C GLN A 289 -0.54 15.55 16.05
N MET A 290 -0.58 15.91 17.33
CA MET A 290 -0.46 17.29 17.78
C MET A 290 0.88 17.91 17.40
N TYR A 291 1.96 17.11 17.36
CA TYR A 291 3.31 17.64 17.24
C TYR A 291 4.11 17.07 16.06
N THR A 292 3.68 15.96 15.46
CA THR A 292 4.30 15.39 14.27
C THR A 292 3.37 15.57 13.07
N LEU A 293 3.77 16.38 12.09
CA LEU A 293 2.96 16.60 10.89
C LEU A 293 2.99 15.36 9.99
N CYS A 294 1.84 14.93 9.48
CA CYS A 294 1.76 13.73 8.64
C CYS A 294 1.33 14.08 7.21
N PHE A 295 2.05 13.52 6.24
CA PHE A 295 1.67 13.48 4.83
C PHE A 295 1.36 12.03 4.44
N PHE A 296 0.10 11.73 4.13
CA PHE A 296 -0.34 10.42 3.63
C PHE A 296 -0.22 10.42 2.11
N VAL A 297 0.77 9.75 1.55
CA VAL A 297 1.01 9.72 0.11
C VAL A 297 0.21 8.57 -0.52
N GLN A 298 -0.76 8.92 -1.35
CA GLN A 298 -1.59 7.99 -2.11
C GLN A 298 -1.19 8.03 -3.59
N LEU A 299 -0.58 6.93 -4.06
CA LEU A 299 -0.22 6.80 -5.46
C LEU A 299 -1.41 6.30 -6.28
N SER A 300 -1.74 6.99 -7.37
CA SER A 300 -2.93 6.69 -8.18
C SER A 300 -2.89 5.31 -8.84
N GLU A 301 -1.69 4.83 -9.21
CA GLU A 301 -1.51 3.52 -9.84
C GLU A 301 -1.39 2.38 -8.81
N ASN A 302 -0.94 2.69 -7.60
CA ASN A 302 -0.86 1.73 -6.49
C ASN A 302 -1.28 2.43 -5.18
N PRO A 303 -2.60 2.48 -4.89
CA PRO A 303 -3.08 3.10 -3.66
C PRO A 303 -2.76 2.28 -2.40
N GLY A 304 -2.30 1.03 -2.55
CA GLY A 304 -1.99 0.11 -1.44
C GLY A 304 -3.05 0.10 -0.34
N PHE A 305 -2.63 0.34 0.90
CA PHE A 305 -3.51 0.33 2.08
C PHE A 305 -4.09 1.72 2.45
N SER A 306 -4.00 2.70 1.53
CA SER A 306 -4.46 4.08 1.76
C SER A 306 -5.90 4.19 2.25
N LYS A 307 -6.84 3.49 1.62
CA LYS A 307 -8.26 3.50 2.02
C LYS A 307 -8.44 3.05 3.46
N GLY A 308 -7.69 2.03 3.90
CA GLY A 308 -7.75 1.52 5.26
C GLY A 308 -7.18 2.50 6.26
N LEU A 309 -5.98 3.04 5.99
CA LEU A 309 -5.33 3.98 6.89
C LEU A 309 -6.08 5.32 7.00
N ILE A 310 -6.53 5.89 5.89
CA ILE A 310 -7.31 7.13 5.89
C ILE A 310 -8.61 6.94 6.69
N ALA A 311 -9.34 5.84 6.45
CA ALA A 311 -10.56 5.55 7.19
C ALA A 311 -10.32 5.36 8.70
N ALA A 312 -9.14 4.85 9.08
CA ALA A 312 -8.79 4.63 10.48
C ALA A 312 -8.37 5.90 11.23
N VAL A 313 -7.94 6.96 10.54
CA VAL A 313 -7.47 8.21 11.19
C VAL A 313 -8.43 9.39 11.02
N GLN A 314 -9.31 9.37 10.02
CA GLN A 314 -10.14 10.54 9.64
C GLN A 314 -11.09 11.04 10.74
N ASP A 315 -11.48 10.18 11.69
CA ASP A 315 -12.37 10.57 12.80
C ASP A 315 -11.59 11.25 13.93
N ASP A 316 -10.29 10.98 14.05
CA ASP A 316 -9.41 11.50 15.10
C ASP A 316 -8.57 12.69 14.64
N ILE A 317 -8.27 12.80 13.34
CA ILE A 317 -7.40 13.84 12.76
C ILE A 317 -8.07 14.54 11.57
N HIS A 318 -7.87 15.86 11.46
CA HIS A 318 -8.35 16.60 10.30
C HIS A 318 -7.42 16.45 9.09
N LEU A 319 -7.96 15.98 7.98
CA LEU A 319 -7.23 15.75 6.73
C LEU A 319 -7.61 16.79 5.67
N ILE A 320 -6.59 17.35 5.01
CA ILE A 320 -6.75 18.15 3.79
C ILE A 320 -6.19 17.35 2.62
N GLU A 321 -7.04 17.05 1.64
CA GLU A 321 -6.62 16.39 0.41
C GLU A 321 -5.98 17.39 -0.55
N ILE A 322 -4.80 17.04 -1.06
CA ILE A 322 -4.06 17.80 -2.07
C ILE A 322 -3.76 16.89 -3.25
N CYS A 323 -4.32 17.22 -4.41
CA CYS A 323 -4.13 16.45 -5.62
C CYS A 323 -3.00 17.01 -6.49
N GLU A 324 -2.39 16.16 -7.31
CA GLU A 324 -1.58 16.63 -8.44
C GLU A 324 -2.47 17.39 -9.43
N GLY A 325 -1.99 18.53 -9.92
CA GLY A 325 -2.74 19.34 -10.86
C GLY A 325 -2.43 19.02 -12.32
N ARG A 326 -3.01 19.83 -13.19
CA ARG A 326 -2.85 19.73 -14.64
C ARG A 326 -2.51 21.09 -15.21
N GLY A 327 -1.50 21.13 -16.08
CA GLY A 327 -1.09 22.33 -16.79
C GLY A 327 -1.19 22.18 -18.29
N ASP A 328 -1.01 23.29 -19.00
CA ASP A 328 -0.91 23.29 -20.45
C ASP A 328 0.46 22.76 -20.94
N LYS A 329 0.63 22.73 -22.26
CA LYS A 329 1.88 22.27 -22.88
C LYS A 329 3.08 23.15 -22.52
N GLU A 330 2.89 24.46 -22.39
CA GLU A 330 3.99 25.39 -22.09
C GLU A 330 4.50 25.18 -20.67
N GLN A 331 3.58 25.04 -19.70
CA GLN A 331 3.89 24.68 -18.32
C GLN A 331 4.61 23.33 -18.25
N ALA A 332 4.12 22.33 -18.98
CA ALA A 332 4.75 21.00 -19.03
C ALA A 332 6.19 21.05 -19.57
N VAL A 333 6.45 21.85 -20.61
CA VAL A 333 7.79 22.04 -21.17
C VAL A 333 8.70 22.76 -20.17
N ASN A 334 8.21 23.82 -19.53
CA ASN A 334 8.98 24.56 -18.52
C ASN A 334 9.35 23.67 -17.34
N TYR A 335 8.43 22.80 -16.90
CA TYR A 335 8.72 21.83 -15.85
C TYR A 335 9.76 20.79 -16.30
N LEU A 336 9.60 20.25 -17.52
CA LEU A 336 10.54 19.30 -18.11
C LEU A 336 11.96 19.90 -18.26
N GLU A 337 12.06 21.16 -18.67
CA GLU A 337 13.33 21.90 -18.72
C GLU A 337 14.01 21.95 -17.34
N LYS A 338 13.26 22.22 -16.27
CA LYS A 338 13.82 22.23 -14.90
C LYS A 338 14.34 20.88 -14.47
N LEU A 339 13.64 19.79 -14.81
CA LEU A 339 14.12 18.44 -14.55
C LEU A 339 15.43 18.17 -15.31
N THR A 340 15.53 18.61 -16.57
CA THR A 340 16.72 18.40 -17.40
C THR A 340 17.93 19.21 -16.93
N LYS A 341 17.74 20.38 -16.32
CA LYS A 341 18.82 21.20 -15.74
C LYS A 341 19.56 20.50 -14.60
N LYS A 342 18.88 19.58 -13.90
CA LYS A 342 19.49 18.74 -12.85
C LYS A 342 20.20 17.51 -13.44
N SER A 343 20.05 17.26 -14.74
CA SER A 343 20.61 16.11 -15.42
C SER A 343 21.96 16.43 -16.07
N GLN A 344 22.77 15.40 -16.34
CA GLN A 344 24.06 15.55 -17.02
C GLN A 344 23.90 15.82 -18.53
N PHE A 345 22.71 15.65 -19.10
CA PHE A 345 22.45 15.84 -20.52
C PHE A 345 21.80 17.19 -20.77
N LYS A 346 22.34 17.93 -21.76
CA LYS A 346 21.67 19.13 -22.28
C LYS A 346 20.60 18.74 -23.30
N ALA A 347 19.48 19.43 -23.24
CA ALA A 347 18.37 19.35 -24.17
C ALA A 347 18.04 20.74 -24.71
N SER A 348 17.70 20.85 -25.98
CA SER A 348 17.07 22.07 -26.51
C SER A 348 15.56 22.04 -26.23
N ARG A 349 14.93 23.22 -26.10
CA ARG A 349 13.48 23.33 -25.89
C ARG A 349 12.66 22.56 -26.93
N GLY A 350 13.06 22.63 -28.21
CA GLY A 350 12.40 21.90 -29.29
C GLY A 350 12.52 20.38 -29.21
N GLU A 351 13.57 19.84 -28.58
CA GLU A 351 13.66 18.40 -28.30
C GLU A 351 12.69 17.98 -27.19
N LEU A 352 12.53 18.82 -26.16
CA LEU A 352 11.63 18.57 -25.03
C LEU A 352 10.16 18.67 -25.46
N GLU A 353 9.81 19.64 -26.30
CA GLU A 353 8.47 19.78 -26.89
C GLU A 353 8.06 18.56 -27.73
N LYS A 354 9.02 17.92 -28.41
CA LYS A 354 8.79 16.69 -29.20
C LYS A 354 8.73 15.45 -28.32
N ALA A 355 9.34 15.48 -27.13
CA ALA A 355 9.29 14.36 -26.19
C ALA A 355 7.90 14.22 -25.54
N LEU A 356 7.19 15.34 -25.36
CA LEU A 356 5.83 15.35 -24.85
C LEU A 356 4.82 14.74 -25.86
N PRO A 357 3.81 14.00 -25.39
CA PRO A 357 2.74 13.46 -26.22
C PRO A 357 2.04 14.54 -27.08
N THR A 358 1.90 14.29 -28.39
CA THR A 358 1.31 15.26 -29.33
C THR A 358 -0.21 15.33 -29.31
N LYS A 359 -0.90 14.27 -28.84
CA LYS A 359 -2.37 14.20 -28.80
C LYS A 359 -2.99 14.77 -27.51
N THR A 360 -2.17 15.07 -26.50
CA THR A 360 -2.65 15.51 -25.19
C THR A 360 -2.64 17.04 -25.10
N LYS A 361 -3.74 17.63 -24.59
CA LYS A 361 -3.87 19.08 -24.41
C LYS A 361 -3.41 19.58 -23.04
N THR A 362 -3.50 18.75 -22.01
CA THR A 362 -3.14 19.08 -20.62
C THR A 362 -2.27 17.97 -20.04
N PHE A 363 -1.29 18.32 -19.21
CA PHE A 363 -0.33 17.38 -18.67
C PHE A 363 -0.32 17.43 -17.15
N THR A 364 -0.16 16.28 -16.51
CA THR A 364 0.14 16.15 -15.07
C THR A 364 1.65 16.20 -14.83
N ALA A 365 2.06 16.52 -13.60
CA ALA A 365 3.46 16.40 -13.18
C ALA A 365 3.98 14.96 -13.38
N THR A 366 3.14 13.96 -13.09
CA THR A 366 3.42 12.54 -13.33
C THR A 366 3.75 12.24 -14.80
N GLU A 367 2.96 12.72 -15.75
CA GLU A 367 3.23 12.53 -17.18
C GLU A 367 4.53 13.20 -17.63
N VAL A 368 4.83 14.38 -17.08
CA VAL A 368 6.10 15.07 -17.35
C VAL A 368 7.28 14.27 -16.78
N TYR A 369 7.19 13.71 -15.57
CA TYR A 369 8.22 12.81 -15.03
C TYR A 369 8.42 11.55 -15.88
N LYS A 370 7.33 10.90 -16.30
CA LYS A 370 7.40 9.73 -17.21
C LYS A 370 8.09 10.11 -18.53
N THR A 371 7.79 11.29 -19.05
CA THR A 371 8.42 11.85 -20.26
C THR A 371 9.91 12.11 -20.03
N TYR A 372 10.28 12.75 -18.91
CA TYR A 372 11.67 12.99 -18.51
C TYR A 372 12.47 11.70 -18.42
N ASN A 373 11.95 10.68 -17.74
CA ASN A 373 12.64 9.39 -17.60
C ASN A 373 12.86 8.70 -18.95
N LYS A 374 11.86 8.75 -19.84
CA LYS A 374 11.99 8.23 -21.20
C LYS A 374 13.04 9.00 -22.00
N TRP A 375 13.01 10.33 -21.93
CA TRP A 375 14.00 11.19 -22.58
C TRP A 375 15.42 10.92 -22.04
N PHE A 376 15.60 10.86 -20.72
CA PHE A 376 16.89 10.62 -20.07
C PHE A 376 17.44 9.23 -20.42
N SER A 377 16.59 8.19 -20.40
CA SER A 377 16.97 6.84 -20.81
C SER A 377 17.44 6.77 -22.28
N ASN A 378 16.73 7.49 -23.17
CA ASN A 378 17.16 7.62 -24.56
C ASN A 378 18.48 8.40 -24.66
N GLY A 379 18.69 9.42 -23.83
CA GLY A 379 19.95 10.14 -23.69
C GLY A 379 21.11 9.23 -23.30
N LEU A 380 20.91 8.33 -22.33
CA LEU A 380 21.89 7.32 -21.94
C LEU A 380 22.28 6.44 -23.14
N LYS A 381 21.30 5.90 -23.88
CA LYS A 381 21.57 5.02 -25.03
C LYS A 381 22.18 5.73 -26.24
N SER A 382 21.83 6.99 -26.46
CA SER A 382 22.23 7.75 -27.66
C SER A 382 23.51 8.56 -27.48
N LYS A 383 23.78 9.06 -26.27
CA LYS A 383 24.89 9.97 -25.97
C LYS A 383 26.01 9.28 -25.18
N ALA A 384 25.69 8.57 -24.10
CA ALA A 384 26.68 7.99 -23.19
C ALA A 384 27.09 6.54 -23.54
N TYR A 385 26.12 5.67 -23.79
CA TYR A 385 26.30 4.22 -23.93
C TYR A 385 25.83 3.74 -25.31
N LYS A 386 26.45 4.26 -26.37
CA LYS A 386 26.06 4.04 -27.78
C LYS A 386 25.99 2.57 -28.19
N ALA A 387 26.79 1.70 -27.57
CA ALA A 387 26.78 0.25 -27.81
C ALA A 387 25.42 -0.40 -27.49
N TYR A 388 24.60 0.21 -26.62
CA TYR A 388 23.27 -0.30 -26.25
C TYR A 388 22.14 0.23 -27.14
N LYS A 389 22.46 1.03 -28.17
CA LYS A 389 21.46 1.59 -29.09
C LYS A 389 20.72 0.51 -29.90
N SER A 390 21.40 -0.59 -30.23
CA SER A 390 20.88 -1.72 -31.01
C SER A 390 20.26 -2.85 -30.17
N VAL A 391 20.33 -2.75 -28.83
CA VAL A 391 19.76 -3.78 -27.95
C VAL A 391 18.24 -3.64 -27.91
N GLU A 392 17.54 -4.67 -28.38
CA GLU A 392 16.08 -4.71 -28.36
C GLU A 392 15.54 -4.73 -26.94
N LYS A 393 14.44 -4.01 -26.71
CA LYS A 393 13.76 -4.02 -25.42
C LYS A 393 13.04 -5.37 -25.29
N VAL A 394 13.40 -6.17 -24.30
CA VAL A 394 12.60 -7.33 -23.91
C VAL A 394 11.26 -6.83 -23.38
N ALA A 395 10.21 -6.99 -24.19
CA ALA A 395 8.85 -6.67 -23.79
C ALA A 395 8.24 -7.87 -23.07
N VAL A 396 8.30 -7.89 -21.74
CA VAL A 396 7.41 -8.75 -20.96
C VAL A 396 6.02 -8.14 -21.07
N ARG A 397 5.16 -8.72 -21.90
CA ARG A 397 3.75 -8.37 -21.94
C ARG A 397 3.06 -9.14 -20.82
N GLU A 398 2.81 -8.49 -19.70
CA GLU A 398 1.66 -8.90 -18.90
C GLU A 398 0.43 -8.72 -19.77
N LYS A 399 -0.22 -9.83 -20.13
CA LYS A 399 -1.55 -9.77 -20.71
C LYS A 399 -2.47 -9.29 -19.58
N LYS A 400 -2.72 -7.98 -19.50
CA LYS A 400 -4.00 -7.51 -18.96
C LYS A 400 -5.07 -8.13 -19.85
N LYS A 401 -5.64 -9.25 -19.41
CA LYS A 401 -6.89 -9.77 -19.98
C LYS A 401 -7.87 -8.61 -19.86
N GLU A 402 -8.40 -8.14 -20.99
CA GLU A 402 -9.67 -7.41 -20.95
C GLU A 402 -10.68 -8.38 -20.31
N ASN A 403 -10.93 -8.23 -19.02
CA ASN A 403 -11.87 -9.09 -18.32
C ASN A 403 -13.26 -8.71 -18.81
N LYS A 404 -13.86 -9.58 -19.60
CA LYS A 404 -15.24 -9.47 -20.09
C LYS A 404 -16.11 -10.47 -19.34
N PRO A 405 -16.40 -10.24 -18.05
CA PRO A 405 -17.08 -11.20 -17.18
C PRO A 405 -18.49 -11.52 -17.67
N TYR A 406 -19.15 -10.60 -18.38
CA TYR A 406 -20.44 -10.87 -19.02
C TYR A 406 -20.31 -11.90 -20.16
N GLU A 407 -19.32 -11.76 -21.04
CA GLU A 407 -19.05 -12.77 -22.08
C GLU A 407 -18.64 -14.11 -21.44
N GLU A 408 -17.88 -14.08 -20.34
CA GLU A 408 -17.51 -15.28 -19.59
C GLU A 408 -18.74 -16.01 -19.03
N LEU A 409 -19.66 -15.30 -18.38
CA LEU A 409 -20.93 -15.86 -17.91
C LEU A 409 -21.73 -16.49 -19.05
N GLN A 410 -21.84 -15.80 -20.19
CA GLN A 410 -22.59 -16.31 -21.34
C GLN A 410 -21.96 -17.58 -21.93
N ASN A 411 -20.62 -17.69 -21.90
CA ASN A 411 -19.86 -18.85 -22.35
C ASN A 411 -19.87 -20.03 -21.37
N MET A 412 -20.29 -19.84 -20.11
CA MET A 412 -20.43 -20.96 -19.18
C MET A 412 -21.51 -21.92 -19.66
N VAL A 413 -21.23 -23.22 -19.54
CA VAL A 413 -22.12 -24.30 -19.96
C VAL A 413 -23.35 -24.33 -19.05
N GLY A 414 -24.54 -24.44 -19.64
CA GLY A 414 -25.82 -24.47 -18.92
C GLY A 414 -26.22 -23.11 -18.30
N LEU A 415 -26.92 -23.18 -17.15
CA LEU A 415 -27.26 -22.03 -16.29
C LEU A 415 -28.17 -20.96 -16.93
N ALA A 416 -29.12 -21.37 -17.78
CA ALA A 416 -30.02 -20.45 -18.48
C ALA A 416 -30.79 -19.51 -17.54
N ASP A 417 -31.32 -20.05 -16.43
CA ASP A 417 -32.11 -19.27 -15.47
C ASP A 417 -31.27 -18.20 -14.76
N ILE A 418 -30.00 -18.50 -14.46
CA ILE A 418 -29.06 -17.56 -13.85
C ILE A 418 -28.70 -16.45 -14.83
N LYS A 419 -28.43 -16.80 -16.09
CA LYS A 419 -28.14 -15.82 -17.15
C LYS A 419 -29.32 -14.85 -17.32
N ALA A 420 -30.54 -15.39 -17.37
CA ALA A 420 -31.76 -14.58 -17.47
C ALA A 420 -31.97 -13.68 -16.24
N LEU A 421 -31.69 -14.17 -15.03
CA LEU A 421 -31.79 -13.35 -13.82
C LEU A 421 -30.78 -12.19 -13.82
N VAL A 422 -29.52 -12.44 -14.21
CA VAL A 422 -28.50 -11.40 -14.32
C VAL A 422 -28.96 -10.30 -15.27
N ASP A 423 -29.50 -10.67 -16.44
CA ASP A 423 -30.07 -9.71 -17.39
C ASP A 423 -31.23 -8.92 -16.79
N GLN A 424 -32.11 -9.58 -16.03
CA GLN A 424 -33.23 -8.93 -15.35
C GLN A 424 -32.76 -7.90 -14.31
N ILE A 425 -31.71 -8.22 -13.54
CA ILE A 425 -31.13 -7.29 -12.55
C ILE A 425 -30.52 -6.06 -13.26
N ILE A 426 -29.74 -6.29 -14.32
CA ILE A 426 -29.12 -5.21 -15.13
C ILE A 426 -30.20 -4.31 -15.72
N ASN A 427 -31.23 -4.89 -16.34
CA ASN A 427 -32.32 -4.14 -16.96
C ASN A 427 -33.11 -3.31 -15.93
N THR A 428 -33.37 -3.89 -14.75
CA THR A 428 -34.02 -3.18 -13.65
C THR A 428 -33.21 -1.96 -13.20
N ALA A 429 -31.88 -2.09 -13.08
CA ALA A 429 -31.00 -1.00 -12.72
C ALA A 429 -30.99 0.13 -13.78
N LYS A 430 -30.94 -0.22 -15.07
CA LYS A 430 -31.00 0.73 -16.19
C LYS A 430 -32.29 1.55 -16.20
N ILE A 431 -33.43 0.90 -15.93
CA ILE A 431 -34.72 1.59 -15.82
C ILE A 431 -34.75 2.50 -14.59
N ARG A 432 -34.26 2.06 -13.43
CA ARG A 432 -34.18 2.92 -12.22
C ARG A 432 -33.32 4.15 -12.44
N GLN A 433 -32.18 4.01 -13.11
CA GLN A 433 -31.33 5.14 -13.44
C GLN A 433 -32.06 6.15 -14.34
N SER A 434 -32.83 5.65 -15.32
CA SER A 434 -33.63 6.48 -16.21
C SER A 434 -34.77 7.20 -15.48
N ARG A 435 -35.46 6.53 -14.55
CA ARG A 435 -36.49 7.12 -13.69
C ARG A 435 -35.92 8.23 -12.80
N SER A 436 -34.76 7.98 -12.19
CA SER A 436 -34.06 8.96 -11.35
C SER A 436 -33.72 10.24 -12.12
N LYS A 437 -33.22 10.09 -13.36
CA LYS A 437 -32.93 11.23 -14.26
C LYS A 437 -34.17 12.08 -14.60
N LEU A 438 -35.36 11.48 -14.54
CA LEU A 438 -36.64 12.15 -14.79
C LEU A 438 -37.33 12.62 -13.50
N GLY A 439 -36.69 12.48 -12.33
CA GLY A 439 -37.25 12.86 -11.03
C GLY A 439 -38.44 12.01 -10.60
N LEU A 440 -38.60 10.80 -11.15
CA LEU A 440 -39.68 9.88 -10.79
C LEU A 440 -39.29 9.04 -9.57
N ASP A 441 -40.27 8.71 -8.73
CA ASP A 441 -40.07 7.84 -7.57
C ASP A 441 -39.48 6.49 -7.99
N ASN A 442 -38.41 6.08 -7.30
CA ASN A 442 -37.81 4.77 -7.49
C ASN A 442 -38.35 3.79 -6.44
N TYR A 443 -38.65 2.58 -6.88
CA TYR A 443 -39.00 1.47 -6.01
C TYR A 443 -37.74 0.64 -5.74
N LYS A 444 -37.57 0.27 -4.48
CA LYS A 444 -36.48 -0.60 -4.01
C LYS A 444 -36.94 -2.05 -4.10
N VAL A 445 -36.10 -2.93 -4.65
CA VAL A 445 -36.36 -4.37 -4.80
C VAL A 445 -35.18 -5.08 -4.15
N SER A 446 -35.48 -6.00 -3.23
CA SER A 446 -34.46 -6.88 -2.64
C SER A 446 -33.81 -7.70 -3.74
N GLN A 447 -32.49 -7.84 -3.67
CA GLN A 447 -31.71 -8.66 -4.61
C GLN A 447 -31.04 -9.84 -3.91
N HIS A 448 -31.35 -10.09 -2.63
CA HIS A 448 -30.81 -11.24 -1.91
C HIS A 448 -31.33 -12.54 -2.53
N MET A 449 -30.47 -13.55 -2.57
CA MET A 449 -30.74 -14.78 -3.30
C MET A 449 -30.15 -16.01 -2.59
N ILE A 450 -30.65 -17.18 -2.97
CA ILE A 450 -30.17 -18.48 -2.50
C ILE A 450 -29.75 -19.35 -3.68
N PHE A 451 -28.56 -19.95 -3.57
CA PHE A 451 -27.96 -20.84 -4.55
C PHE A 451 -27.95 -22.27 -4.03
N THR A 452 -28.77 -23.12 -4.64
CA THR A 452 -28.95 -24.52 -4.25
C THR A 452 -28.33 -25.44 -5.29
N GLY A 453 -27.51 -26.40 -4.88
CA GLY A 453 -26.98 -27.41 -5.79
C GLY A 453 -25.81 -28.20 -5.23
N ASN A 454 -25.43 -29.29 -5.90
CA ASN A 454 -24.34 -30.16 -5.46
C ASN A 454 -22.94 -29.49 -5.58
N PRO A 455 -21.88 -30.02 -4.96
CA PRO A 455 -20.54 -29.48 -5.06
C PRO A 455 -20.04 -29.50 -6.51
N GLY A 456 -19.32 -28.46 -6.91
CA GLY A 456 -18.78 -28.35 -8.26
C GLY A 456 -19.78 -27.88 -9.33
N SER A 457 -20.99 -27.48 -8.95
CA SER A 457 -22.00 -26.88 -9.84
C SER A 457 -21.79 -25.38 -10.12
N ALA A 458 -20.59 -24.85 -9.88
CA ALA A 458 -20.19 -23.46 -10.18
C ALA A 458 -20.85 -22.32 -9.37
N LYS A 459 -21.59 -22.59 -8.28
CA LYS A 459 -22.18 -21.57 -7.39
C LYS A 459 -21.27 -20.38 -7.05
N THR A 460 -20.11 -20.64 -6.42
CA THR A 460 -19.15 -19.60 -6.01
C THR A 460 -18.55 -18.86 -7.21
N THR A 461 -18.28 -19.57 -8.31
CA THR A 461 -17.75 -18.99 -9.55
C THR A 461 -18.74 -18.00 -10.16
N ILE A 462 -20.02 -18.38 -10.21
CA ILE A 462 -21.10 -17.53 -10.70
C ILE A 462 -21.31 -16.32 -9.80
N ALA A 463 -21.31 -16.51 -8.48
CA ALA A 463 -21.47 -15.40 -7.54
C ALA A 463 -20.36 -14.34 -7.70
N ARG A 464 -19.11 -14.79 -7.93
CA ARG A 464 -17.98 -13.90 -8.20
C ARG A 464 -18.12 -13.18 -9.53
N LEU A 465 -18.48 -13.88 -10.61
CA LEU A 465 -18.73 -13.27 -11.91
C LEU A 465 -19.88 -12.25 -11.85
N MET A 466 -20.95 -12.54 -11.11
CA MET A 466 -22.05 -11.61 -10.90
C MET A 466 -21.57 -10.31 -10.22
N ALA A 467 -20.71 -10.39 -9.20
CA ALA A 467 -20.16 -9.19 -8.56
C ALA A 467 -19.41 -8.30 -9.56
N GLU A 468 -18.61 -8.91 -10.44
CA GLU A 468 -17.86 -8.20 -11.49
C GLU A 468 -18.79 -7.58 -12.55
N ILE A 469 -19.78 -8.34 -13.03
CA ILE A 469 -20.75 -7.87 -14.05
C ILE A 469 -21.57 -6.71 -13.50
N LEU A 470 -22.14 -6.87 -12.31
CA LEU A 470 -23.01 -5.87 -11.71
C LEU A 470 -22.25 -4.57 -11.39
N LYS A 471 -20.95 -4.65 -11.10
CA LYS A 471 -20.08 -3.46 -11.01
C LYS A 471 -19.92 -2.79 -12.38
N GLN A 472 -19.57 -3.55 -13.41
CA GLN A 472 -19.36 -3.00 -14.76
C GLN A 472 -20.62 -2.31 -15.31
N GLU A 473 -21.79 -2.85 -15.00
CA GLU A 473 -23.09 -2.29 -15.39
C GLU A 473 -23.58 -1.18 -14.45
N GLY A 474 -22.80 -0.81 -13.43
CA GLY A 474 -23.13 0.28 -12.50
C GLY A 474 -24.27 -0.03 -11.53
N VAL A 475 -24.59 -1.31 -11.32
CA VAL A 475 -25.55 -1.77 -10.31
C VAL A 475 -24.91 -1.79 -8.92
N LEU A 476 -23.65 -2.19 -8.84
CA LEU A 476 -22.83 -2.21 -7.62
C LEU A 476 -21.76 -1.11 -7.69
N GLU A 477 -21.51 -0.44 -6.56
CA GLU A 477 -20.52 0.66 -6.48
C GLU A 477 -19.08 0.16 -6.63
N THR A 478 -18.72 -0.94 -5.95
CA THR A 478 -17.33 -1.42 -5.86
C THR A 478 -17.13 -2.80 -6.49
N GLY A 479 -18.17 -3.63 -6.52
CA GLY A 479 -18.11 -5.03 -6.96
C GLY A 479 -17.30 -5.93 -6.03
N HIS A 480 -17.15 -5.55 -4.75
CA HIS A 480 -16.48 -6.40 -3.76
C HIS A 480 -17.18 -7.76 -3.68
N PHE A 481 -16.40 -8.83 -3.56
CA PHE A 481 -16.92 -10.18 -3.34
C PHE A 481 -16.34 -10.70 -2.02
N VAL A 482 -17.18 -10.82 -0.99
CA VAL A 482 -16.79 -11.33 0.33
C VAL A 482 -17.37 -12.73 0.49
N GLU A 483 -16.50 -13.73 0.50
CA GLU A 483 -16.86 -15.13 0.75
C GLU A 483 -16.65 -15.44 2.24
N CYS A 484 -17.62 -16.11 2.87
CA CYS A 484 -17.55 -16.48 4.28
C CYS A 484 -18.35 -17.75 4.57
N GLY A 485 -17.93 -18.50 5.58
CA GLY A 485 -18.67 -19.65 6.12
C GLY A 485 -18.97 -19.47 7.61
N ARG A 486 -19.44 -20.55 8.27
CA ARG A 486 -19.74 -20.55 9.71
C ARG A 486 -18.59 -20.00 10.55
N ALA A 487 -17.36 -20.46 10.30
CA ALA A 487 -16.19 -20.08 11.08
C ALA A 487 -15.86 -18.58 11.02
N ASP A 488 -16.27 -17.90 9.95
CA ASP A 488 -16.02 -16.48 9.73
C ASP A 488 -17.11 -15.57 10.30
N LEU A 489 -18.28 -16.15 10.62
CA LEU A 489 -19.47 -15.41 11.07
C LEU A 489 -19.73 -15.61 12.57
N VAL A 490 -19.28 -16.72 13.15
CA VAL A 490 -19.57 -17.09 14.54
C VAL A 490 -18.37 -16.81 15.45
N GLY A 491 -18.58 -15.98 16.49
CA GLY A 491 -17.55 -15.62 17.46
C GLY A 491 -17.24 -16.73 18.46
N LYS A 492 -16.02 -16.72 19.03
CA LYS A 492 -15.61 -17.66 20.10
C LYS A 492 -16.20 -17.32 21.47
N TYR A 493 -16.68 -16.08 21.66
CA TYR A 493 -17.19 -15.55 22.93
C TYR A 493 -18.56 -14.88 22.74
N VAL A 494 -19.39 -14.89 23.78
CA VAL A 494 -20.74 -14.28 23.80
C VAL A 494 -20.68 -12.79 23.45
N GLY A 495 -21.57 -12.34 22.56
CA GLY A 495 -21.69 -10.93 22.14
C GLY A 495 -20.73 -10.46 21.05
N TRP A 496 -19.82 -11.32 20.58
CA TRP A 496 -18.89 -10.98 19.49
C TRP A 496 -19.46 -11.30 18.11
N THR A 497 -20.39 -12.26 18.01
CA THR A 497 -20.95 -12.73 16.75
C THR A 497 -21.63 -11.59 15.98
N ALA A 498 -22.48 -10.79 16.64
CA ALA A 498 -23.13 -9.65 15.99
C ALA A 498 -22.12 -8.67 15.36
N GLN A 499 -21.02 -8.37 16.07
CA GLN A 499 -19.98 -7.46 15.57
C GLN A 499 -19.23 -8.04 14.37
N ILE A 500 -18.97 -9.35 14.38
CA ILE A 500 -18.33 -10.08 13.27
C ILE A 500 -19.21 -10.05 12.02
N VAL A 501 -20.51 -10.34 12.16
CA VAL A 501 -21.47 -10.27 11.05
C VAL A 501 -21.52 -8.85 10.48
N GLN A 502 -21.70 -7.83 11.33
CA GLN A 502 -21.74 -6.43 10.87
C GLN A 502 -20.45 -6.02 10.15
N LYS A 503 -19.29 -6.53 10.61
CA LYS A 503 -18.00 -6.32 9.94
C LYS A 503 -17.97 -6.93 8.55
N LYS A 504 -18.49 -8.15 8.37
CA LYS A 504 -18.60 -8.79 7.04
C LYS A 504 -19.52 -8.00 6.10
N PHE A 505 -20.63 -7.47 6.59
CA PHE A 505 -21.49 -6.56 5.83
C PHE A 505 -20.79 -5.24 5.45
N ARG A 506 -19.96 -4.68 6.33
CA ARG A 506 -19.13 -3.50 6.01
C ARG A 506 -18.08 -3.82 4.94
N GLU A 507 -17.43 -4.98 5.03
CA GLU A 507 -16.45 -5.45 4.03
C GLU A 507 -17.11 -5.64 2.65
N ALA A 508 -18.36 -6.13 2.63
CA ALA A 508 -19.15 -6.36 1.42
C ALA A 508 -19.87 -5.12 0.87
N LYS A 509 -19.70 -3.93 1.48
CA LYS A 509 -20.38 -2.70 1.05
C LYS A 509 -20.06 -2.36 -0.42
N GLY A 510 -21.11 -2.10 -1.20
CA GLY A 510 -21.04 -1.86 -2.64
C GLY A 510 -20.82 -3.13 -3.46
N GLY A 511 -21.07 -4.31 -2.88
CA GLY A 511 -20.68 -5.62 -3.39
C GLY A 511 -21.64 -6.76 -3.03
N ILE A 512 -21.10 -7.99 -3.05
CA ILE A 512 -21.80 -9.25 -2.73
C ILE A 512 -21.17 -9.89 -1.49
N LEU A 513 -22.01 -10.26 -0.53
CA LEU A 513 -21.67 -11.15 0.59
C LEU A 513 -22.16 -12.57 0.26
N PHE A 514 -21.23 -13.50 0.04
CA PHE A 514 -21.51 -14.90 -0.26
C PHE A 514 -21.28 -15.75 0.99
N ILE A 515 -22.33 -16.41 1.47
CA ILE A 515 -22.33 -17.27 2.66
C ILE A 515 -22.42 -18.72 2.19
N ASP A 516 -21.28 -19.41 2.15
CA ASP A 516 -21.23 -20.81 1.74
C ASP A 516 -21.62 -21.75 2.88
N GLU A 517 -22.25 -22.87 2.51
CA GLU A 517 -22.85 -23.84 3.43
C GLU A 517 -23.65 -23.18 4.56
N ALA A 518 -24.51 -22.22 4.23
CA ALA A 518 -25.20 -21.36 5.19
C ALA A 518 -26.02 -22.13 6.25
N TYR A 519 -26.55 -23.30 5.88
CA TYR A 519 -27.23 -24.22 6.79
C TYR A 519 -26.35 -24.64 7.98
N ALA A 520 -25.02 -24.56 7.89
CA ALA A 520 -24.10 -24.83 8.99
C ALA A 520 -24.19 -23.80 10.12
N LEU A 521 -24.86 -22.66 9.93
CA LEU A 521 -25.14 -21.70 11.00
C LEU A 521 -26.23 -22.18 11.96
N VAL A 522 -27.03 -23.17 11.56
CA VAL A 522 -28.03 -23.78 12.43
C VAL A 522 -27.36 -24.76 13.37
N ASP A 523 -27.59 -24.59 14.68
CA ASP A 523 -27.21 -25.56 15.70
C ASP A 523 -28.48 -26.02 16.44
N ASN A 524 -28.50 -27.28 16.87
CA ASN A 524 -29.62 -27.89 17.63
C ASN A 524 -29.79 -27.35 19.07
N TYR A 525 -29.05 -26.32 19.47
CA TYR A 525 -29.09 -25.74 20.82
C TYR A 525 -29.84 -24.41 20.81
N THR A 526 -30.86 -24.28 21.67
CA THR A 526 -31.55 -23.00 21.92
C THR A 526 -30.57 -21.96 22.48
N ASN A 527 -30.53 -20.75 21.88
CA ASN A 527 -29.58 -19.66 22.14
C ASN A 527 -28.11 -19.95 21.77
N SER A 528 -27.88 -20.66 20.66
CA SER A 528 -26.53 -20.82 20.09
C SER A 528 -25.99 -19.52 19.48
N PHE A 529 -24.66 -19.42 19.38
CA PHE A 529 -24.00 -18.34 18.64
C PHE A 529 -24.41 -18.29 17.16
N GLY A 530 -24.84 -19.41 16.57
CA GLY A 530 -25.36 -19.48 15.21
C GLY A 530 -26.69 -18.74 15.04
N ALA A 531 -27.61 -18.86 16.00
CA ALA A 531 -28.87 -18.12 16.00
C ALA A 531 -28.65 -16.59 16.10
N GLU A 532 -27.66 -16.17 16.91
CA GLU A 532 -27.26 -14.76 16.99
C GLU A 532 -26.74 -14.24 15.63
N ALA A 533 -25.94 -15.06 14.93
CA ALA A 533 -25.45 -14.71 13.59
C ALA A 533 -26.61 -14.53 12.61
N ILE A 534 -27.55 -15.49 12.55
CA ILE A 534 -28.70 -15.44 11.64
C ILE A 534 -29.57 -14.21 11.91
N ASN A 535 -29.90 -13.94 13.17
CA ASN A 535 -30.68 -12.76 13.55
C ASN A 535 -30.00 -11.46 13.11
N THR A 536 -28.68 -11.37 13.32
CA THR A 536 -27.90 -10.20 12.89
C THR A 536 -27.86 -10.08 11.37
N ILE A 537 -27.71 -11.19 10.64
CA ILE A 537 -27.74 -11.20 9.17
C ILE A 537 -29.09 -10.69 8.65
N VAL A 538 -30.21 -11.17 9.21
CA VAL A 538 -31.57 -10.71 8.86
C VAL A 538 -31.72 -9.20 9.06
N GLN A 539 -31.22 -8.67 10.18
CA GLN A 539 -31.25 -7.25 10.48
C GLN A 539 -30.41 -6.45 9.47
N GLU A 540 -29.18 -6.87 9.18
CA GLU A 540 -28.31 -6.17 8.24
C GLU A 540 -28.77 -6.27 6.78
N MET A 541 -29.44 -7.36 6.38
CA MET A 541 -30.10 -7.48 5.09
C MET A 541 -31.16 -6.39 4.90
N GLU A 542 -31.90 -6.01 5.95
CA GLU A 542 -32.86 -4.90 5.86
C GLU A 542 -32.14 -3.54 5.81
N ASN A 543 -31.20 -3.33 6.73
CA ASN A 543 -30.52 -2.05 6.90
C ASN A 543 -29.64 -1.68 5.69
N ARG A 544 -29.09 -2.68 4.98
CA ARG A 544 -28.11 -2.49 3.89
C ARG A 544 -28.57 -3.04 2.55
N ARG A 545 -29.89 -3.20 2.35
CA ARG A 545 -30.46 -3.77 1.11
C ARG A 545 -30.10 -3.04 -0.19
N ASP A 546 -29.69 -1.77 -0.09
CA ASP A 546 -29.26 -0.96 -1.25
C ASP A 546 -27.74 -1.05 -1.50
N ASP A 547 -26.97 -1.49 -0.50
CA ASP A 547 -25.51 -1.45 -0.51
C ASP A 547 -24.88 -2.85 -0.66
N VAL A 548 -25.60 -3.91 -0.27
CA VAL A 548 -25.06 -5.28 -0.21
C VAL A 548 -26.07 -6.28 -0.76
N ILE A 549 -25.66 -7.09 -1.72
CA ILE A 549 -26.38 -8.29 -2.14
C ILE A 549 -25.88 -9.46 -1.29
N VAL A 550 -26.80 -10.27 -0.75
CA VAL A 550 -26.44 -11.44 0.07
C VAL A 550 -26.85 -12.68 -0.69
N ILE A 551 -25.91 -13.61 -0.84
CA ILE A 551 -26.10 -14.90 -1.51
C ILE A 551 -25.83 -16.00 -0.50
N PHE A 552 -26.86 -16.77 -0.16
CA PHE A 552 -26.71 -17.98 0.66
C PHE A 552 -26.52 -19.18 -0.26
N ALA A 553 -25.52 -20.03 -0.02
CA ALA A 553 -25.26 -21.21 -0.84
C ALA A 553 -25.26 -22.51 -0.02
N GLY A 554 -25.69 -23.61 -0.65
CA GLY A 554 -25.65 -24.92 -0.02
C GLY A 554 -26.29 -26.04 -0.84
N TYR A 555 -26.44 -27.20 -0.21
CA TYR A 555 -27.14 -28.35 -0.78
C TYR A 555 -28.66 -28.12 -0.73
N PRO A 556 -29.42 -28.53 -1.76
CA PRO A 556 -30.86 -28.26 -1.84
C PRO A 556 -31.64 -28.63 -0.57
N ASP A 557 -31.59 -29.90 -0.15
CA ASP A 557 -32.34 -30.40 1.01
C ASP A 557 -31.99 -29.67 2.33
N ARG A 558 -30.70 -29.34 2.52
CA ARG A 558 -30.22 -28.66 3.72
C ARG A 558 -30.62 -27.19 3.74
N MET A 559 -30.64 -26.54 2.58
CA MET A 559 -31.05 -25.16 2.45
C MET A 559 -32.57 -24.99 2.61
N GLU A 560 -33.36 -25.99 2.19
CA GLU A 560 -34.79 -26.00 2.45
C GLU A 560 -35.08 -26.07 3.96
N GLN A 561 -34.39 -26.96 4.69
CA GLN A 561 -34.46 -27.03 6.15
C GLN A 561 -34.02 -25.71 6.81
N PHE A 562 -32.89 -25.15 6.39
CA PHE A 562 -32.38 -23.86 6.88
C PHE A 562 -33.39 -22.73 6.76
N LEU A 563 -34.11 -22.64 5.63
CA LEU A 563 -35.13 -21.63 5.41
C LEU A 563 -36.42 -21.89 6.20
N ALA A 564 -36.81 -23.16 6.37
CA ALA A 564 -37.99 -23.53 7.15
C ALA A 564 -37.85 -23.11 8.62
N GLU A 565 -36.65 -23.17 9.17
CA GLU A 565 -36.37 -22.77 10.56
C GLU A 565 -36.23 -21.26 10.75
N ASN A 566 -36.08 -20.48 9.67
CA ASN A 566 -35.76 -19.05 9.73
C ASN A 566 -36.68 -18.22 8.81
N GLU A 567 -37.92 -17.99 9.24
CA GLU A 567 -38.92 -17.21 8.49
C GLU A 567 -38.43 -15.79 8.11
N GLY A 568 -37.61 -15.18 8.99
CA GLY A 568 -37.03 -13.85 8.78
C GLY A 568 -36.09 -13.77 7.57
N LEU A 569 -35.37 -14.86 7.26
CA LEU A 569 -34.56 -14.98 6.04
C LEU A 569 -35.43 -15.23 4.81
N ARG A 570 -36.36 -16.18 4.91
CA ARG A 570 -37.25 -16.57 3.81
C ARG A 570 -38.02 -15.37 3.23
N SER A 571 -38.46 -14.44 4.08
CA SER A 571 -39.19 -13.24 3.66
C SER A 571 -38.33 -12.19 2.93
N ARG A 572 -37.00 -12.21 3.08
CA ARG A 572 -36.07 -11.22 2.52
C ARG A 572 -35.33 -11.69 1.26
N ILE A 573 -35.29 -12.99 1.04
CA ILE A 573 -34.71 -13.60 -0.15
C ILE A 573 -35.71 -13.44 -1.31
N ALA A 574 -35.27 -12.77 -2.37
CA ALA A 574 -36.10 -12.50 -3.55
C ALA A 574 -35.99 -13.59 -4.61
N PHE A 575 -34.83 -14.27 -4.71
CA PHE A 575 -34.54 -15.22 -5.77
C PHE A 575 -34.03 -16.55 -5.23
N HIS A 576 -34.56 -17.65 -5.77
CA HIS A 576 -34.10 -19.01 -5.52
C HIS A 576 -33.56 -19.57 -6.83
N LEU A 577 -32.27 -19.90 -6.86
CA LEU A 577 -31.59 -20.37 -8.05
C LEU A 577 -31.02 -21.77 -7.83
N ASP A 578 -31.53 -22.71 -8.63
CA ASP A 578 -31.06 -24.08 -8.66
C ASP A 578 -29.90 -24.24 -9.64
N PHE A 579 -28.86 -24.92 -9.18
CA PHE A 579 -27.67 -25.28 -9.94
C PHE A 579 -27.69 -26.80 -10.15
N PRO A 580 -28.32 -27.28 -11.24
CA PRO A 580 -28.45 -28.70 -11.52
C PRO A 580 -27.08 -29.34 -11.77
N ASP A 581 -27.04 -30.66 -11.61
CA ASP A 581 -25.87 -31.45 -12.03
C ASP A 581 -25.72 -31.39 -13.55
N TYR A 582 -24.48 -31.33 -14.01
CA TYR A 582 -24.18 -31.34 -15.44
C TYR A 582 -24.38 -32.74 -16.03
N ASN A 583 -24.93 -32.81 -17.25
CA ASN A 583 -24.97 -34.06 -18.00
C ASN A 583 -23.58 -34.41 -18.58
N ALA A 584 -23.44 -35.61 -19.15
CA ALA A 584 -22.15 -36.12 -19.63
C ALA A 584 -21.56 -35.25 -20.76
N GLU A 585 -22.40 -34.72 -21.64
CA GLU A 585 -22.02 -33.83 -22.73
C GLU A 585 -21.55 -32.47 -22.20
N GLU A 586 -22.24 -31.90 -21.21
CA GLU A 586 -21.86 -30.65 -20.54
C GLU A 586 -20.55 -30.81 -19.76
N MET A 587 -20.36 -31.95 -19.09
CA MET A 587 -19.12 -32.30 -18.41
C MET A 587 -17.93 -32.38 -19.37
N LEU A 588 -18.14 -32.94 -20.58
CA LEU A 588 -17.12 -32.94 -21.63
C LEU A 588 -16.79 -31.52 -22.09
N GLN A 589 -17.78 -30.66 -22.32
CA GLN A 589 -17.55 -29.25 -22.68
C GLN A 589 -16.77 -28.50 -21.60
N ILE A 590 -17.07 -28.75 -20.32
CA ILE A 590 -16.33 -28.17 -19.19
C ILE A 590 -14.87 -28.63 -19.20
N LEU A 591 -14.63 -29.93 -19.44
CA LEU A 591 -13.27 -30.47 -19.56
C LEU A 591 -12.50 -29.80 -20.70
N GLU A 592 -13.12 -29.65 -21.88
CA GLU A 592 -12.53 -29.00 -23.04
C GLU A 592 -12.13 -27.55 -22.76
N LEU A 593 -12.99 -26.80 -22.07
CA LEU A 593 -12.69 -25.44 -21.63
C LEU A 593 -11.48 -25.41 -20.68
N MET A 594 -11.42 -26.34 -19.72
CA MET A 594 -10.29 -26.43 -18.78
C MET A 594 -8.97 -26.80 -19.49
N VAL A 595 -9.02 -27.76 -20.42
CA VAL A 595 -7.89 -28.18 -21.27
C VAL A 595 -7.35 -26.99 -22.06
N LYS A 596 -8.23 -26.27 -22.76
CA LYS A 596 -7.88 -25.09 -23.55
C LYS A 596 -7.29 -23.97 -22.68
N ASN A 597 -7.89 -23.71 -21.52
CA ASN A 597 -7.40 -22.69 -20.57
C ASN A 597 -6.02 -23.02 -20.00
N LYS A 598 -5.68 -24.31 -19.84
CA LYS A 598 -4.34 -24.76 -19.43
C LYS A 598 -3.35 -24.87 -20.61
N GLY A 599 -3.78 -24.55 -21.83
CA GLY A 599 -2.91 -24.58 -23.02
C GLY A 599 -2.64 -25.98 -23.56
N TYR A 600 -3.49 -26.94 -23.24
CA TYR A 600 -3.45 -28.30 -23.78
C TYR A 600 -4.41 -28.46 -24.97
N GLU A 601 -4.19 -29.52 -25.74
CA GLU A 601 -5.01 -29.96 -26.86
C GLU A 601 -5.40 -31.43 -26.66
N ILE A 602 -6.63 -31.77 -27.04
CA ILE A 602 -7.17 -33.14 -27.04
C ILE A 602 -7.76 -33.47 -28.42
N ASN A 603 -7.65 -34.73 -28.82
CA ASN A 603 -8.20 -35.26 -30.07
C ASN A 603 -9.55 -35.97 -29.84
N ASP A 604 -10.18 -36.45 -30.92
CA ASP A 604 -11.51 -37.08 -30.85
C ASP A 604 -11.52 -38.38 -30.03
N GLU A 605 -10.41 -39.14 -30.06
CA GLU A 605 -10.25 -40.36 -29.25
C GLU A 605 -10.28 -40.05 -27.74
N VAL A 606 -9.66 -38.95 -27.30
CA VAL A 606 -9.76 -38.48 -25.92
C VAL A 606 -11.18 -38.03 -25.59
N ARG A 607 -11.87 -37.36 -26.52
CA ARG A 607 -13.26 -36.91 -26.32
C ARG A 607 -14.18 -38.09 -26.07
N GLU A 608 -14.12 -39.12 -26.92
CA GLU A 608 -14.93 -40.34 -26.79
C GLU A 608 -14.68 -41.02 -25.43
N LYS A 609 -13.41 -41.21 -25.07
CA LYS A 609 -13.05 -41.83 -23.79
C LYS A 609 -13.52 -41.02 -22.57
N CYS A 610 -13.37 -39.69 -22.61
CA CYS A 610 -13.83 -38.84 -21.52
C CYS A 610 -15.36 -38.82 -21.42
N LEU A 611 -16.07 -38.85 -22.55
CA LEU A 611 -17.53 -38.93 -22.58
C LEU A 611 -18.03 -40.21 -21.89
N ASP A 612 -17.40 -41.36 -22.15
CA ASP A 612 -17.75 -42.62 -21.48
C ASP A 612 -17.48 -42.58 -19.98
N ILE A 613 -16.36 -41.95 -19.56
CA ILE A 613 -16.07 -41.71 -18.14
C ILE A 613 -17.17 -40.84 -17.51
N PHE A 614 -17.60 -39.77 -18.18
CA PHE A 614 -18.65 -38.88 -17.68
C PHE A 614 -20.03 -39.52 -17.66
N LYS A 615 -20.38 -40.37 -18.65
CA LYS A 615 -21.63 -41.15 -18.62
C LYS A 615 -21.69 -42.05 -17.37
N CYS A 616 -20.58 -42.70 -17.04
CA CYS A 616 -20.47 -43.49 -15.82
C CYS A 616 -20.52 -42.61 -14.55
N ALA A 617 -19.89 -41.43 -14.58
CA ALA A 617 -19.88 -40.45 -13.48
C ALA A 617 -21.27 -39.96 -13.10
N CYS A 618 -22.01 -39.48 -14.11
CA CYS A 618 -23.29 -38.82 -13.94
C CYS A 618 -24.39 -39.80 -13.45
N GLY A 619 -24.16 -41.11 -13.57
CA GLY A 619 -25.01 -42.14 -12.99
C GLY A 619 -24.83 -42.35 -11.48
N GLN A 620 -23.88 -41.67 -10.84
CA GLN A 620 -23.62 -41.77 -9.39
C GLN A 620 -24.14 -40.52 -8.65
N SER A 621 -24.66 -40.70 -7.43
CA SER A 621 -25.04 -39.58 -6.57
C SER A 621 -23.82 -38.77 -6.12
N GLU A 622 -23.93 -37.44 -6.10
CA GLU A 622 -22.88 -36.51 -5.62
C GLU A 622 -21.51 -36.71 -6.29
N PHE A 623 -21.48 -37.06 -7.58
CA PHE A 623 -20.24 -37.35 -8.31
C PHE A 623 -19.23 -36.17 -8.38
N GLY A 624 -19.68 -34.94 -8.05
CA GLY A 624 -18.82 -33.79 -7.82
C GLY A 624 -18.70 -32.79 -8.98
N ASN A 625 -19.45 -32.98 -10.07
CA ASN A 625 -19.58 -32.02 -11.20
C ASN A 625 -18.21 -31.47 -11.67
N GLY A 626 -18.06 -30.16 -11.84
CA GLY A 626 -16.83 -29.54 -12.31
C GLY A 626 -15.59 -29.85 -11.45
N ARG A 627 -15.74 -30.23 -10.17
CA ARG A 627 -14.62 -30.73 -9.36
C ARG A 627 -14.13 -32.07 -9.88
N PHE A 628 -15.04 -32.96 -10.29
CA PHE A 628 -14.69 -34.22 -10.92
C PHE A 628 -13.94 -34.01 -12.24
N ALA A 629 -14.44 -33.16 -13.14
CA ALA A 629 -13.75 -32.83 -14.40
C ALA A 629 -12.34 -32.26 -14.16
N ARG A 630 -12.18 -31.38 -13.16
CA ARG A 630 -10.88 -30.84 -12.77
C ARG A 630 -9.93 -31.92 -12.29
N ASN A 631 -10.39 -32.78 -11.38
CA ASN A 631 -9.58 -33.88 -10.84
C ASN A 631 -9.16 -34.86 -11.93
N LEU A 632 -10.07 -35.17 -12.87
CA LEU A 632 -9.78 -36.01 -14.03
C LEU A 632 -8.66 -35.40 -14.91
N LEU A 633 -8.76 -34.10 -15.21
CA LEU A 633 -7.73 -33.40 -15.99
C LEU A 633 -6.38 -33.36 -15.27
N GLU A 634 -6.36 -33.05 -13.98
CA GLU A 634 -5.11 -32.99 -13.21
C GLU A 634 -4.40 -34.35 -13.16
N GLN A 635 -5.15 -35.45 -13.03
CA GLN A 635 -4.57 -36.78 -13.12
C GLN A 635 -4.09 -37.13 -14.52
N ALA A 636 -4.80 -36.72 -15.56
CA ALA A 636 -4.34 -36.88 -16.94
C ALA A 636 -3.03 -36.13 -17.19
N MET A 637 -2.88 -34.90 -16.67
CA MET A 637 -1.63 -34.14 -16.75
C MET A 637 -0.46 -34.82 -16.02
N MET A 638 -0.70 -35.44 -14.87
CA MET A 638 0.31 -36.23 -14.16
C MET A 638 0.72 -37.47 -14.97
N LYS A 639 -0.23 -38.20 -15.54
CA LYS A 639 0.04 -39.37 -16.39
C LYS A 639 0.77 -39.03 -17.68
N GLN A 640 0.42 -37.89 -18.30
CA GLN A 640 1.14 -37.37 -19.45
C GLN A 640 2.61 -37.10 -19.09
N SER A 641 2.85 -36.51 -17.92
CA SER A 641 4.22 -36.26 -17.44
C SER A 641 5.01 -37.58 -17.30
N ASP A 642 4.41 -38.61 -16.68
CA ASP A 642 5.03 -39.93 -16.55
C ASP A 642 5.30 -40.59 -17.91
N ARG A 643 4.34 -40.51 -18.85
CA ARG A 643 4.49 -41.04 -20.21
C ARG A 643 5.64 -40.35 -20.93
N LEU A 644 5.66 -39.02 -20.96
CA LEU A 644 6.65 -38.25 -21.71
C LEU A 644 8.07 -38.47 -21.17
N ILE A 645 8.25 -38.61 -19.86
CA ILE A 645 9.56 -38.94 -19.28
C ILE A 645 10.02 -40.33 -19.70
N LYS A 646 9.12 -41.33 -19.71
CA LYS A 646 9.44 -42.70 -20.13
C LYS A 646 9.75 -42.78 -21.63
N GLU A 647 8.99 -42.10 -22.47
CA GLU A 647 9.16 -42.11 -23.93
C GLU A 647 10.35 -41.27 -24.41
N SER A 648 10.65 -40.18 -23.68
CA SER A 648 11.79 -39.31 -23.97
C SER A 648 13.12 -40.07 -23.93
N ASN A 649 13.31 -41.01 -22.99
CA ASN A 649 14.59 -41.71 -22.77
C ASN A 649 15.79 -40.74 -22.74
N GLY A 650 15.63 -39.56 -22.13
CA GLY A 650 16.67 -38.52 -22.02
C GLY A 650 16.79 -37.59 -23.24
N LYS A 651 15.91 -37.70 -24.24
CA LYS A 651 15.85 -36.79 -25.40
C LYS A 651 14.95 -35.59 -25.13
N LYS A 652 15.19 -34.49 -25.85
CA LYS A 652 14.39 -33.26 -25.73
C LYS A 652 12.93 -33.50 -26.15
N ILE A 653 12.00 -33.25 -25.23
CA ILE A 653 10.55 -33.37 -25.47
C ILE A 653 10.08 -32.18 -26.34
N SER A 654 9.26 -32.43 -27.35
CA SER A 654 8.78 -31.38 -28.24
C SER A 654 7.65 -30.56 -27.61
N ARG A 655 7.44 -29.32 -28.10
CA ARG A 655 6.32 -28.48 -27.67
C ARG A 655 4.96 -29.14 -27.95
N LYS A 656 4.85 -29.87 -29.06
CA LYS A 656 3.63 -30.58 -29.44
C LYS A 656 3.29 -31.67 -28.42
N ASP A 657 4.29 -32.43 -27.97
CA ASP A 657 4.08 -33.51 -27.00
C ASP A 657 3.72 -32.94 -25.62
N LEU A 658 4.35 -31.83 -25.21
CA LEU A 658 4.04 -31.14 -23.95
C LEU A 658 2.62 -30.56 -23.91
N THR A 659 2.02 -30.27 -25.05
CA THR A 659 0.68 -29.67 -25.17
C THR A 659 -0.40 -30.68 -25.54
N SER A 660 -0.05 -31.92 -25.91
CA SER A 660 -1.01 -32.95 -26.33
C SER A 660 -1.30 -33.93 -25.19
N LEU A 661 -2.56 -34.07 -24.80
CA LEU A 661 -3.03 -35.17 -23.94
C LEU A 661 -3.60 -36.28 -24.84
N MET A 662 -3.30 -37.54 -24.52
CA MET A 662 -3.77 -38.72 -25.28
C MET A 662 -4.75 -39.55 -24.45
N ALA A 663 -5.51 -40.43 -25.10
CA ALA A 663 -6.55 -41.22 -24.44
C ALA A 663 -6.01 -42.01 -23.24
N ASP A 664 -4.79 -42.55 -23.32
CA ASP A 664 -4.16 -43.29 -22.23
C ASP A 664 -3.87 -42.47 -20.98
N ASP A 665 -3.75 -41.15 -21.09
CA ASP A 665 -3.63 -40.26 -19.93
C ASP A 665 -4.91 -40.25 -19.09
N PHE A 666 -6.06 -40.49 -19.73
CA PHE A 666 -7.38 -40.52 -19.08
C PHE A 666 -7.77 -41.92 -18.59
N SER A 667 -6.82 -42.84 -18.42
CA SER A 667 -7.02 -44.22 -17.92
C SER A 667 -7.30 -44.28 -16.40
N VAL A 668 -8.12 -43.38 -15.87
CA VAL A 668 -8.42 -43.32 -14.44
C VAL A 668 -9.54 -44.29 -14.09
N ASN A 669 -9.37 -45.02 -12.98
CA ASN A 669 -10.46 -45.82 -12.43
C ASN A 669 -11.48 -44.89 -11.76
N ALA A 670 -12.49 -44.48 -12.53
CA ALA A 670 -13.53 -43.54 -12.11
C ALA A 670 -14.20 -43.97 -10.80
N GLU A 671 -14.31 -45.28 -10.52
CA GLU A 671 -14.89 -45.80 -9.26
C GLU A 671 -14.12 -45.38 -8.00
N LYS A 672 -12.80 -45.10 -8.10
CA LYS A 672 -12.00 -44.60 -6.97
C LYS A 672 -12.21 -43.11 -6.71
N MET A 673 -12.78 -42.36 -7.66
CA MET A 673 -12.92 -40.90 -7.58
C MET A 673 -14.25 -40.45 -6.97
N TYR A 674 -15.30 -41.28 -6.97
CA TYR A 674 -16.60 -40.94 -6.36
C TYR A 674 -16.84 -41.58 -4.99
N LYS A 675 -15.98 -42.51 -4.53
CA LYS A 675 -16.15 -43.14 -3.21
C LYS A 675 -15.78 -42.17 -2.09
N LYS A 676 -16.68 -41.99 -1.12
CA LYS A 676 -16.35 -41.39 0.18
C LYS A 676 -15.10 -42.10 0.77
N PRO A 677 -14.12 -41.36 1.30
CA PRO A 677 -13.07 -41.98 2.09
C PRO A 677 -13.73 -42.76 3.25
N LYS A 678 -13.44 -44.07 3.35
CA LYS A 678 -13.85 -44.85 4.51
C LYS A 678 -13.21 -44.21 5.75
N THR A 679 -14.03 -43.85 6.72
CA THR A 679 -13.61 -43.41 8.05
C THR A 679 -12.71 -44.45 8.72
N ALA A 680 -11.64 -43.93 9.34
CA ALA A 680 -10.72 -44.53 10.31
C ALA A 680 -9.82 -45.68 9.84
N ILE A 681 -8.55 -45.34 9.55
CA ILE A 681 -7.42 -46.20 9.92
C ILE A 681 -6.93 -45.66 11.26
N GLY A 682 -7.42 -46.25 12.35
CA GLY A 682 -6.74 -46.15 13.65
C GLY A 682 -5.52 -47.05 13.61
N PHE A 683 -4.35 -46.51 13.89
CA PHE A 683 -3.21 -47.32 14.30
C PHE A 683 -3.50 -47.84 15.72
N VAL A 684 -3.42 -49.17 15.89
CA VAL A 684 -3.34 -49.83 17.21
C VAL A 684 -1.92 -49.69 17.73
#